data_AF-A0A9W3CK12-F1
#
_entry.id   AF-A0A9W3CK12-F1
#
_cell.length_a   1.000
_cell.length_b   1.000
_cell.length_c   1.000
_cell.angle_alpha   90.00
_cell.angle_beta   90.00
_cell.angle_gamma   90.00
#
_symmetry.space_group_name_H-M   'P 1'
#
loop_
_entity.id
_entity.type
_entity.pdbx_description
1 polymer ?
#
loop_
_entity_poly.entity_id
_entity_poly.type
_entity_poly.pdbx_seq_one_letter_code
_entity_poly.pdbx_strand_id
1 'polypeptide(L)'
;MNVEWCIQTRAVKYLFKYIHKGPDYASAAMDKEDEDGVIDEIKTYYDCRYITACESSWRVLAFPTHFRTTSVEKLGFHLPDKELVFFDEDEPIENILKKKSVNQSMFLARFIANQKYPEARDLTYAEFPTKFVWKASMREWVPRKRGFAIGRIAHINPAQDELYFVRVMLNWVRGPKSYEDIRTVDGVVYSTYEDACYALGLMDDDKEYIEAIKDCSDNSSGTYARKLFSRMLVSKTLSQPHVVWEATWEYLTDDILYKKRRQTGNPELNLTIDQIKNIALTEIQNHLLSNGRSLQKWPLMPKPDDFGCYNGNRLIDDELKYVVEDQLKENERLMAMITDEQRGVYNEILDAVLNDSGGVFFLYGYGGTCKTFVYRALSSAIRSRRMIVLNTASSGIAALLLEGGRTAHSRFGIPIDADEFTTCKKLEPGSDRAELVKAAKLIVWDEAPMMSRHCFETLDRSMRDIIRSSEDKPFGGKVVVFGGDFRQILPVIPGGGRAETVLQALNSSYLWEHCKVLKLTKNMRLLAGLTDDAAKDLQSFSKWILDVGDGNINLPNDGQVDIDIPSDLLIKNIGEDPIQTIAKELPGEYKVYLSSDNIIPSDVDVEENVTYPTEFLNSVRVAGMPRHNLKLKVGAPIMCLRNLDLVDGLCNGTRLIVTQLLPHVIEGRIITGNSTAGDEVLIPRMYVSPPDTKFPFRMRRRQFPVTLAFAMTINKSQGQTLESVGLFLPRPVFSHGQLYVALSRVKSRSGLKILITGRMGGDDYEDRYYFILGKSVLTILIMVSH
;
A
#
# COMPACT_ATOMS: atom_id res chain seq x y z
N MET A 1 -23.86 4.70 33.51
CA MET A 1 -22.61 5.08 32.83
C MET A 1 -22.85 4.88 31.33
N ASN A 2 -23.21 5.95 30.61
CA ASN A 2 -23.36 5.92 29.15
C ASN A 2 -21.96 6.11 28.54
N VAL A 3 -21.40 5.04 27.97
CA VAL A 3 -20.12 5.12 27.24
C VAL A 3 -20.37 4.51 25.86
N GLU A 4 -20.57 5.39 24.88
CA GLU A 4 -20.98 4.98 23.53
C GLU A 4 -19.86 4.41 22.66
N TRP A 5 -18.59 4.41 23.10
CA TRP A 5 -17.55 3.57 22.48
C TRP A 5 -16.36 3.33 23.42
N CYS A 6 -16.08 2.07 23.74
CA CYS A 6 -14.84 1.65 24.40
C CYS A 6 -13.83 1.20 23.35
N ILE A 7 -12.83 2.03 23.07
CA ILE A 7 -11.80 1.78 22.05
C ILE A 7 -10.62 0.96 22.62
N GLN A 8 -10.55 0.77 23.95
CA GLN A 8 -9.45 0.07 24.61
C GLN A 8 -9.89 -1.29 25.20
N THR A 9 -9.14 -2.35 24.88
CA THR A 9 -9.37 -3.73 25.36
C THR A 9 -9.40 -3.84 26.89
N ARG A 10 -8.69 -2.94 27.60
CA ARG A 10 -8.73 -2.82 29.07
C ARG A 10 -10.11 -2.44 29.58
N ALA A 11 -10.75 -1.45 28.95
CA ALA A 11 -12.10 -1.03 29.30
C ALA A 11 -13.08 -2.19 29.10
N VAL A 12 -12.91 -2.99 28.04
CA VAL A 12 -13.75 -4.19 27.78
C VAL A 12 -13.59 -5.23 28.89
N LYS A 13 -12.37 -5.65 29.25
CA LYS A 13 -12.15 -6.62 30.36
C LYS A 13 -12.70 -6.08 31.69
N TYR A 14 -12.47 -4.79 31.96
CA TYR A 14 -12.96 -4.13 33.17
C TYR A 14 -14.49 -4.11 33.22
N LEU A 15 -15.16 -3.76 32.12
CA LEU A 15 -16.62 -3.77 32.00
C LEU A 15 -17.19 -5.17 32.20
N PHE A 16 -16.63 -6.18 31.52
CA PHE A 16 -17.09 -7.58 31.63
C PHE A 16 -16.88 -8.15 33.03
N LYS A 17 -15.77 -7.78 33.71
CA LYS A 17 -15.54 -8.16 35.10
C LYS A 17 -16.64 -7.61 36.00
N TYR A 18 -16.99 -6.33 35.90
CA TYR A 18 -18.04 -5.72 36.74
C TYR A 18 -19.45 -6.21 36.38
N ILE A 19 -19.76 -6.41 35.10
CA ILE A 19 -21.05 -6.95 34.66
C ILE A 19 -21.23 -8.41 35.13
N HIS A 20 -20.15 -9.21 35.21
CA HIS A 20 -20.24 -10.62 35.62
C HIS A 20 -19.99 -10.87 37.11
N LYS A 21 -19.36 -9.93 37.82
CA LYS A 21 -19.21 -10.01 39.28
C LYS A 21 -20.55 -9.79 39.99
N GLY A 22 -21.44 -8.99 39.41
CA GLY A 22 -22.68 -8.56 40.05
C GLY A 22 -22.41 -7.45 41.08
N PRO A 23 -23.46 -6.82 41.63
CA PRO A 23 -23.31 -5.85 42.71
C PRO A 23 -23.02 -6.59 44.03
N ASP A 24 -21.86 -6.31 44.64
CA ASP A 24 -21.51 -6.81 45.98
C ASP A 24 -22.13 -5.89 47.05
N TYR A 25 -22.87 -6.44 48.01
CA TYR A 25 -23.28 -5.72 49.23
C TYR A 25 -22.36 -6.13 50.39
N ALA A 26 -21.68 -5.17 51.00
CA ALA A 26 -20.96 -5.40 52.25
C ALA A 26 -21.88 -4.99 53.41
N SER A 27 -22.41 -5.99 54.13
CA SER A 27 -23.04 -5.77 55.43
C SER A 27 -21.94 -5.75 56.49
N ALA A 28 -21.83 -4.66 57.24
CA ALA A 28 -21.02 -4.61 58.46
C ALA A 28 -21.98 -4.44 59.63
N ALA A 29 -22.23 -5.53 60.36
CA ALA A 29 -22.85 -5.47 61.66
C ALA A 29 -21.74 -5.42 62.73
N MET A 30 -21.85 -4.51 63.69
CA MET A 30 -21.15 -4.70 64.97
C MET A 30 -22.03 -5.64 65.78
N ASP A 31 -21.66 -6.93 65.82
CA ASP A 31 -22.33 -7.86 66.72
C ASP A 31 -22.12 -7.39 68.16
N LYS A 32 -23.22 -7.23 68.89
CA LYS A 32 -23.19 -7.62 70.30
C LYS A 32 -23.23 -9.14 70.28
N GLU A 33 -22.30 -9.77 70.99
CA GLU A 33 -22.22 -11.22 71.15
C GLU A 33 -23.61 -11.79 71.45
N ASP A 34 -24.26 -12.38 70.45
CA ASP A 34 -25.44 -13.21 70.66
C ASP A 34 -24.94 -14.59 71.10
N GLU A 35 -25.31 -15.00 72.31
CA GLU A 35 -24.82 -16.19 73.04
C GLU A 35 -25.22 -17.54 72.40
N ASP A 36 -25.93 -17.56 71.28
CA ASP A 36 -26.31 -18.78 70.57
C ASP A 36 -25.79 -18.73 69.13
N GLY A 37 -24.59 -19.27 68.88
CA GLY A 37 -23.85 -19.27 67.61
C GLY A 37 -24.49 -20.00 66.43
N VAL A 38 -25.74 -19.68 66.09
CA VAL A 38 -26.45 -20.21 64.93
C VAL A 38 -26.24 -19.24 63.75
N ILE A 39 -25.29 -19.57 62.88
CA ILE A 39 -25.07 -18.87 61.62
C ILE A 39 -26.18 -19.29 60.65
N ASP A 40 -27.12 -18.39 60.34
CA ASP A 40 -28.13 -18.60 59.32
C ASP A 40 -27.52 -18.38 57.92
N GLU A 41 -26.95 -19.44 57.36
CA GLU A 41 -26.35 -19.45 56.01
C GLU A 41 -27.35 -19.07 54.91
N ILE A 42 -28.64 -19.40 55.09
CA ILE A 42 -29.68 -19.11 54.09
C ILE A 42 -29.94 -17.60 54.05
N LYS A 43 -30.12 -16.98 55.22
CA LYS A 43 -30.29 -15.53 55.31
C LYS A 43 -29.04 -14.79 54.84
N THR A 44 -27.86 -15.29 55.21
CA THR A 44 -26.57 -14.75 54.71
C THR A 44 -26.47 -14.83 53.18
N TYR A 45 -26.90 -15.95 52.58
CA TYR A 45 -26.95 -16.11 51.12
C TYR A 45 -27.90 -15.11 50.43
N TYR A 46 -29.04 -14.79 51.05
CA TYR A 46 -29.97 -13.78 50.55
C TYR A 46 -29.43 -12.36 50.73
N ASP A 47 -28.79 -12.05 51.86
CA ASP A 47 -28.26 -10.71 52.16
C ASP A 47 -27.03 -10.35 51.31
N CYS A 48 -26.29 -11.34 50.79
CA CYS A 48 -25.11 -11.12 49.93
C CYS A 48 -25.42 -10.91 48.43
N ARG A 49 -26.65 -11.14 47.96
CA ARG A 49 -26.99 -10.99 46.52
C ARG A 49 -28.05 -9.91 46.30
N TYR A 50 -27.58 -8.70 46.00
CA TYR A 50 -28.45 -7.60 45.58
C TYR A 50 -28.72 -7.64 44.06
N ILE A 51 -29.93 -7.25 43.65
CA ILE A 51 -30.24 -6.93 42.25
C ILE A 51 -30.61 -5.45 42.25
N THR A 52 -29.87 -4.63 41.49
CA THR A 52 -30.14 -3.18 41.43
C THR A 52 -31.56 -2.91 40.91
N ALA A 53 -32.19 -1.81 41.34
CA ALA A 53 -33.52 -1.42 40.87
C ALA A 53 -33.63 -1.34 39.33
N CYS A 54 -32.56 -0.95 38.64
CA CYS A 54 -32.49 -0.94 37.18
C CYS A 54 -32.47 -2.35 36.59
N GLU A 55 -31.68 -3.26 37.16
CA GLU A 55 -31.59 -4.65 36.70
C GLU A 55 -32.87 -5.43 37.03
N SER A 56 -33.50 -5.19 38.18
CA SER A 56 -34.78 -5.79 38.54
C SER A 56 -35.89 -5.32 37.60
N SER A 57 -35.95 -4.03 37.28
CA SER A 57 -36.90 -3.48 36.30
C SER A 57 -36.70 -4.08 34.91
N TRP A 58 -35.44 -4.21 34.44
CA TRP A 58 -35.14 -4.85 33.17
C TRP A 58 -35.55 -6.32 33.13
N ARG A 59 -35.32 -7.07 34.22
CA ARG A 59 -35.72 -8.48 34.34
C ARG A 59 -37.24 -8.64 34.41
N VAL A 60 -37.95 -7.79 35.17
CA VAL A 60 -39.43 -7.80 35.28
C VAL A 60 -40.07 -7.53 33.93
N LEU A 61 -39.48 -6.64 33.13
CA LEU A 61 -39.95 -6.32 31.78
C LEU A 61 -39.44 -7.31 30.71
N ALA A 62 -38.79 -8.41 31.11
CA ALA A 62 -38.24 -9.46 30.25
C ALA A 62 -37.28 -8.97 29.15
N PHE A 63 -36.61 -7.83 29.37
CA PHE A 63 -35.63 -7.31 28.43
C PHE A 63 -34.32 -8.11 28.49
N PRO A 64 -33.66 -8.37 27.35
CA PRO A 64 -32.34 -9.02 27.33
C PRO A 64 -31.30 -8.15 28.07
N THR A 65 -30.76 -8.63 29.19
CA THR A 65 -29.77 -7.89 29.99
C THR A 65 -28.35 -8.02 29.47
N HIS A 66 -28.04 -9.13 28.80
CA HIS A 66 -26.79 -9.36 28.11
C HIS A 66 -27.01 -10.36 26.98
N PHE A 67 -26.26 -10.19 25.91
CA PHE A 67 -26.26 -11.10 24.78
C PHE A 67 -24.83 -11.58 24.57
N ARG A 68 -24.65 -12.90 24.49
CA ARG A 68 -23.37 -13.51 24.13
C ARG A 68 -23.58 -14.31 22.86
N THR A 69 -22.87 -13.93 21.81
CA THR A 69 -22.83 -14.71 20.58
C THR A 69 -21.56 -15.54 20.57
N THR A 70 -21.70 -16.82 20.23
CA THR A 70 -20.61 -17.72 19.84
C THR A 70 -19.71 -18.18 21.00
N SER A 71 -19.69 -19.48 21.25
CA SER A 71 -18.79 -20.09 22.22
C SER A 71 -17.34 -20.07 21.70
N VAL A 72 -16.37 -19.83 22.58
CA VAL A 72 -14.94 -19.95 22.27
C VAL A 72 -14.40 -21.25 22.87
N GLU A 73 -13.80 -22.10 22.04
CA GLU A 73 -13.20 -23.37 22.45
C GLU A 73 -11.68 -23.19 22.58
N LYS A 74 -11.11 -23.49 23.76
CA LYS A 74 -9.66 -23.40 23.97
C LYS A 74 -8.99 -24.68 23.49
N LEU A 75 -8.13 -24.55 22.49
CA LEU A 75 -7.49 -25.66 21.81
C LEU A 75 -6.05 -25.84 22.32
N GLY A 76 -5.83 -26.90 23.11
CA GLY A 76 -4.49 -27.33 23.53
C GLY A 76 -3.76 -28.12 22.44
N PHE A 77 -2.44 -28.15 22.50
CA PHE A 77 -1.57 -28.93 21.62
C PHE A 77 -0.23 -29.17 22.33
N HIS A 78 0.53 -30.14 21.84
CA HIS A 78 1.79 -30.57 22.42
C HIS A 78 2.67 -31.24 21.35
N LEU A 79 3.97 -31.33 21.62
CA LEU A 79 4.92 -32.12 20.83
C LEU A 79 4.65 -33.64 21.00
N PRO A 80 5.19 -34.49 20.10
CA PRO A 80 5.16 -35.94 20.28
C PRO A 80 5.61 -36.33 21.68
N ASP A 81 4.85 -37.22 22.33
CA ASP A 81 5.12 -37.76 23.67
C ASP A 81 5.26 -36.73 24.81
N LYS A 82 4.79 -35.48 24.60
CA LYS A 82 4.76 -34.40 25.61
C LYS A 82 3.33 -34.01 26.03
N GLU A 83 2.39 -34.96 26.03
CA GLU A 83 1.02 -34.71 26.49
C GLU A 83 1.00 -34.42 28.01
N LEU A 84 0.25 -33.40 28.43
CA LEU A 84 0.04 -33.09 29.84
C LEU A 84 -0.94 -34.09 30.46
N VAL A 85 -0.46 -34.85 31.45
CA VAL A 85 -1.27 -35.80 32.22
C VAL A 85 -1.56 -35.20 33.59
N PHE A 86 -2.84 -35.10 33.94
CA PHE A 86 -3.29 -34.71 35.28
C PHE A 86 -3.61 -35.95 36.10
N PHE A 87 -3.06 -36.02 37.30
CA PHE A 87 -3.26 -37.10 38.26
C PHE A 87 -3.28 -36.52 39.68
N ASP A 88 -3.94 -37.23 40.59
CA ASP A 88 -3.94 -36.88 42.01
C ASP A 88 -2.66 -37.44 42.66
N GLU A 89 -2.11 -36.74 43.65
CA GLU A 89 -0.80 -37.06 44.26
C GLU A 89 -0.73 -38.51 44.80
N ASP A 90 -1.87 -39.04 45.26
CA ASP A 90 -1.99 -40.38 45.83
C ASP A 90 -2.32 -41.49 44.80
N GLU A 91 -2.41 -41.15 43.51
CA GLU A 91 -2.84 -42.10 42.48
C GLU A 91 -1.69 -42.98 41.95
N PRO A 92 -1.81 -44.32 41.97
CA PRO A 92 -0.76 -45.20 41.46
C PRO A 92 -0.47 -44.98 39.97
N ILE A 93 0.82 -44.90 39.60
CA ILE A 93 1.29 -44.69 38.22
C ILE A 93 0.66 -45.67 37.21
N GLU A 94 0.48 -46.93 37.61
CA GLU A 94 -0.17 -47.95 36.76
C GLU A 94 -1.62 -47.62 36.42
N ASN A 95 -2.35 -46.99 37.33
CA ASN A 95 -3.73 -46.55 37.11
C ASN A 95 -3.77 -45.29 36.25
N ILE A 96 -2.80 -44.39 36.44
CA ILE A 96 -2.62 -43.19 35.61
C ILE A 96 -2.38 -43.60 34.15
N LEU A 97 -1.44 -44.51 33.88
CA LEU A 97 -1.11 -44.99 32.53
C LEU A 97 -2.27 -45.74 31.85
N LYS A 98 -3.20 -46.33 32.62
CA LYS A 98 -4.42 -46.98 32.11
C LYS A 98 -5.53 -45.99 31.78
N LYS A 99 -5.43 -44.71 32.18
CA LYS A 99 -6.47 -43.73 31.86
C LYS A 99 -6.55 -43.51 30.36
N LYS A 100 -7.78 -43.55 29.82
CA LYS A 100 -8.08 -43.13 28.44
C LYS A 100 -7.61 -41.71 28.12
N SER A 101 -7.35 -40.89 29.15
CA SER A 101 -6.85 -39.54 29.00
C SER A 101 -5.39 -39.42 28.59
N VAL A 102 -4.58 -40.46 28.80
CA VAL A 102 -3.12 -40.41 28.61
C VAL A 102 -2.69 -40.65 27.15
N ASN A 103 -3.60 -41.13 26.29
CA ASN A 103 -3.26 -41.52 24.91
C ASN A 103 -4.13 -40.87 23.83
N GLN A 104 -4.99 -39.89 24.18
CA GLN A 104 -5.95 -39.36 23.21
C GLN A 104 -6.35 -37.93 23.53
N SER A 105 -5.41 -36.99 23.54
CA SER A 105 -5.71 -35.55 23.68
C SER A 105 -6.74 -35.06 22.67
N MET A 106 -7.37 -33.91 22.97
CA MET A 106 -8.20 -33.18 22.00
C MET A 106 -7.45 -32.94 20.68
N PHE A 107 -6.13 -32.73 20.77
CA PHE A 107 -5.25 -32.50 19.64
C PHE A 107 -5.03 -33.77 18.80
N LEU A 108 -4.68 -34.89 19.43
CA LEU A 108 -4.49 -36.18 18.74
C LEU A 108 -5.80 -36.70 18.14
N ALA A 109 -6.93 -36.48 18.81
CA ALA A 109 -8.24 -36.84 18.29
C ALA A 109 -8.59 -36.07 17.00
N ARG A 110 -7.98 -34.91 16.73
CA ARG A 110 -8.10 -34.20 15.45
C ARG A 110 -7.57 -35.05 14.29
N PHE A 111 -6.43 -35.73 14.49
CA PHE A 111 -5.84 -36.59 13.47
C PHE A 111 -6.78 -37.74 13.10
N ILE A 112 -7.38 -38.37 14.12
CA ILE A 112 -8.39 -39.42 13.93
C ILE A 112 -9.62 -38.86 13.19
N ALA A 113 -10.07 -37.67 13.56
CA ALA A 113 -11.19 -37.02 12.88
C ALA A 113 -10.87 -36.70 11.40
N ASN A 114 -9.64 -36.27 11.09
CA ASN A 114 -9.20 -36.03 9.71
C ASN A 114 -9.08 -37.33 8.91
N GLN A 115 -8.80 -38.47 9.56
CA GLN A 115 -8.86 -39.78 8.91
C GLN A 115 -10.31 -40.18 8.61
N LYS A 116 -11.22 -39.98 9.57
CA LYS A 116 -12.63 -40.41 9.52
C LYS A 116 -13.54 -39.53 8.65
N TYR A 117 -13.39 -38.21 8.69
CA TYR A 117 -14.29 -37.25 8.06
C TYR A 117 -13.55 -36.45 6.97
N PRO A 118 -13.90 -36.61 5.68
CA PRO A 118 -13.30 -35.83 4.60
C PRO A 118 -13.42 -34.31 4.80
N GLU A 119 -14.56 -33.83 5.28
CA GLU A 119 -14.84 -32.41 5.51
C GLU A 119 -14.01 -31.77 6.64
N ALA A 120 -13.41 -32.59 7.51
CA ALA A 120 -12.46 -32.12 8.52
C ALA A 120 -11.13 -31.70 7.89
N ARG A 121 -10.79 -32.27 6.72
CA ARG A 121 -9.52 -32.02 6.02
C ARG A 121 -9.44 -30.64 5.42
N ASP A 122 -10.59 -29.99 5.24
CA ASP A 122 -10.68 -28.60 4.78
C ASP A 122 -10.44 -27.58 5.90
N LEU A 123 -10.16 -27.99 7.15
CA LEU A 123 -10.12 -27.08 8.31
C LEU A 123 -8.74 -27.00 8.96
N THR A 124 -8.33 -25.80 9.35
CA THR A 124 -7.20 -25.59 10.28
C THR A 124 -7.61 -25.96 11.71
N TYR A 125 -6.66 -26.00 12.65
CA TYR A 125 -7.01 -26.38 14.02
C TYR A 125 -7.92 -25.33 14.67
N ALA A 126 -7.64 -24.04 14.47
CA ALA A 126 -8.47 -22.94 14.96
C ALA A 126 -9.89 -22.92 14.35
N GLU A 127 -10.03 -23.36 13.08
CA GLU A 127 -11.31 -23.46 12.41
C GLU A 127 -12.11 -24.71 12.81
N PHE A 128 -11.48 -25.73 13.41
CA PHE A 128 -12.10 -27.01 13.69
C PHE A 128 -13.42 -26.92 14.48
N PRO A 129 -13.50 -26.12 15.57
CA PRO A 129 -14.73 -25.97 16.36
C PRO A 129 -15.90 -25.32 15.61
N THR A 130 -15.66 -24.70 14.44
CA THR A 130 -16.71 -24.12 13.60
C THR A 130 -17.63 -25.21 13.03
N LYS A 131 -17.06 -26.38 12.67
CA LYS A 131 -17.80 -27.52 12.08
C LYS A 131 -17.82 -28.76 12.96
N PHE A 132 -16.98 -28.86 13.98
CA PHE A 132 -16.91 -30.02 14.88
C PHE A 132 -17.13 -29.63 16.35
N VAL A 133 -17.58 -30.59 17.16
CA VAL A 133 -17.75 -30.46 18.61
C VAL A 133 -16.89 -31.50 19.29
N TRP A 134 -16.10 -31.09 20.28
CA TRP A 134 -15.35 -31.99 21.13
C TRP A 134 -16.30 -32.66 22.14
N LYS A 135 -16.30 -34.00 22.18
CA LYS A 135 -17.06 -34.78 23.16
C LYS A 135 -16.11 -35.35 24.20
N ALA A 136 -15.90 -34.61 25.29
CA ALA A 136 -14.93 -34.97 26.34
C ALA A 136 -15.13 -36.38 26.91
N SER A 137 -16.38 -36.84 27.08
CA SER A 137 -16.70 -38.20 27.57
C SER A 137 -16.28 -39.31 26.60
N MET A 138 -16.35 -39.05 25.30
CA MET A 138 -15.98 -40.01 24.24
C MET A 138 -14.55 -39.79 23.72
N ARG A 139 -13.93 -38.65 24.08
CA ARG A 139 -12.64 -38.17 23.58
C ARG A 139 -12.52 -38.16 22.06
N GLU A 140 -13.60 -37.77 21.39
CA GLU A 140 -13.62 -37.64 19.93
C GLU A 140 -14.23 -36.32 19.47
N TRP A 141 -13.88 -35.93 18.25
CA TRP A 141 -14.54 -34.88 17.52
C TRP A 141 -15.68 -35.44 16.69
N VAL A 142 -16.86 -34.85 16.82
CA VAL A 142 -18.05 -35.23 16.03
C VAL A 142 -18.56 -34.04 15.23
N PRO A 143 -19.13 -34.25 14.03
CA PRO A 143 -19.73 -33.18 13.24
C PRO A 143 -20.77 -32.39 14.06
N ARG A 144 -20.65 -31.06 14.02
CA ARG A 144 -21.53 -30.14 14.71
C ARG A 144 -22.88 -30.09 13.98
N LYS A 145 -23.97 -30.25 14.73
CA LYS A 145 -25.33 -30.22 14.18
C LYS A 145 -25.95 -28.82 14.10
N ARG A 146 -25.55 -27.88 14.96
CA ARG A 146 -26.11 -26.50 15.04
C ARG A 146 -25.06 -25.49 15.50
N GLY A 147 -25.19 -24.26 14.98
CA GLY A 147 -24.34 -23.11 15.33
C GLY A 147 -22.87 -23.28 14.93
N PHE A 148 -22.00 -22.45 15.49
CA PHE A 148 -20.54 -22.55 15.36
C PHE A 148 -19.84 -22.13 16.65
N ALA A 149 -18.59 -22.52 16.82
CA ALA A 149 -17.71 -22.05 17.88
C ALA A 149 -16.41 -21.52 17.26
N ILE A 150 -15.77 -20.57 17.94
CA ILE A 150 -14.45 -20.05 17.56
C ILE A 150 -13.40 -20.87 18.29
N GLY A 151 -12.50 -21.52 17.56
CA GLY A 151 -11.33 -22.16 18.16
C GLY A 151 -10.25 -21.15 18.50
N ARG A 152 -9.66 -21.27 19.69
CA ARG A 152 -8.53 -20.44 20.12
C ARG A 152 -7.39 -21.32 20.59
N ILE A 153 -6.33 -21.37 19.79
CA ILE A 153 -5.11 -22.13 20.08
C ILE A 153 -4.40 -21.50 21.29
N ALA A 154 -3.92 -22.34 22.21
CA ALA A 154 -3.24 -21.90 23.43
C ALA A 154 -2.04 -20.99 23.13
N HIS A 155 -1.80 -19.97 23.96
CA HIS A 155 -0.62 -19.10 23.84
C HIS A 155 0.67 -19.86 24.17
N ILE A 156 1.76 -19.66 23.40
CA ILE A 156 3.09 -20.23 23.62
C ILE A 156 4.11 -19.12 23.42
N ASN A 157 5.06 -19.02 24.34
CA ASN A 157 6.15 -18.05 24.26
C ASN A 157 7.14 -18.48 23.15
N PRO A 158 7.60 -17.57 22.27
CA PRO A 158 8.62 -17.87 21.27
C PRO A 158 9.88 -18.55 21.82
N ALA A 159 10.23 -18.36 23.10
CA ALA A 159 11.35 -19.04 23.75
C ALA A 159 11.18 -20.56 23.95
N GLN A 160 10.03 -21.15 23.56
CA GLN A 160 9.76 -22.59 23.68
C GLN A 160 10.02 -23.37 22.36
N ASP A 161 10.91 -22.84 21.51
CA ASP A 161 11.46 -23.44 20.28
C ASP A 161 10.42 -24.20 19.43
N GLU A 162 10.61 -25.51 19.25
CA GLU A 162 9.78 -26.37 18.40
C GLU A 162 8.27 -26.33 18.73
N LEU A 163 7.90 -26.15 20.00
CA LEU A 163 6.48 -26.05 20.37
C LEU A 163 5.84 -24.74 19.86
N TYR A 164 6.61 -23.66 19.81
CA TYR A 164 6.19 -22.40 19.19
C TYR A 164 5.98 -22.57 17.68
N PHE A 165 6.86 -23.29 16.99
CA PHE A 165 6.70 -23.53 15.55
C PHE A 165 5.49 -24.43 15.25
N VAL A 166 5.22 -25.47 16.04
CA VAL A 166 3.97 -26.24 15.93
C VAL A 166 2.75 -25.34 16.06
N ARG A 167 2.74 -24.45 17.06
CA ARG A 167 1.64 -23.48 17.25
C ARG A 167 1.39 -22.64 16.00
N VAL A 168 2.46 -22.13 15.40
CA VAL A 168 2.39 -21.34 14.17
C VAL A 168 1.81 -22.18 13.03
N MET A 169 2.31 -23.40 12.83
CA MET A 169 1.84 -24.33 11.79
C MET A 169 0.36 -24.70 11.93
N LEU A 170 -0.17 -24.83 13.15
CA LEU A 170 -1.56 -25.26 13.39
C LEU A 170 -2.63 -24.26 12.90
N ASN A 171 -2.24 -23.01 12.69
CA ASN A 171 -3.08 -22.00 12.05
C ASN A 171 -3.17 -22.18 10.52
N TRP A 172 -2.32 -23.02 9.93
CA TRP A 172 -2.16 -23.14 8.48
C TRP A 172 -2.45 -24.54 7.96
N VAL A 173 -1.93 -25.56 8.63
CA VAL A 173 -2.03 -26.94 8.16
C VAL A 173 -3.48 -27.42 8.26
N ARG A 174 -4.04 -27.74 7.09
CA ARG A 174 -5.38 -28.30 6.94
C ARG A 174 -5.30 -29.81 6.86
N GLY A 175 -6.20 -30.49 7.59
CA GLY A 175 -6.34 -31.94 7.52
C GLY A 175 -5.14 -32.83 7.90
N PRO A 176 -4.21 -32.45 8.81
CA PRO A 176 -3.11 -33.34 9.18
C PRO A 176 -3.64 -34.62 9.84
N LYS A 177 -3.15 -35.78 9.45
CA LYS A 177 -3.47 -37.10 10.02
C LYS A 177 -2.37 -37.61 10.95
N SER A 178 -1.26 -36.87 11.07
CA SER A 178 -0.12 -37.20 11.89
C SER A 178 0.66 -35.92 12.26
N TYR A 179 1.67 -36.06 13.12
CA TYR A 179 2.66 -35.01 13.35
C TYR A 179 3.53 -34.71 12.12
N GLU A 180 3.83 -35.73 11.31
CA GLU A 180 4.63 -35.57 10.09
C GLU A 180 3.89 -34.73 9.04
N ASP A 181 2.58 -34.92 8.93
CA ASP A 181 1.72 -34.11 8.05
C ASP A 181 1.76 -32.63 8.44
N ILE A 182 2.02 -32.31 9.71
CA ILE A 182 2.15 -30.90 10.16
C ILE A 182 3.42 -30.27 9.59
N ARG A 183 4.54 -30.99 9.52
CA ARG A 183 5.83 -30.50 9.00
C ARG A 183 6.05 -30.81 7.51
N THR A 184 4.98 -31.16 6.79
CA THR A 184 5.03 -31.43 5.35
C THR A 184 4.56 -30.21 4.57
N VAL A 185 5.41 -29.67 3.71
CA VAL A 185 5.11 -28.49 2.88
C VAL A 185 5.43 -28.84 1.42
N ASP A 186 4.48 -28.61 0.52
CA ASP A 186 4.58 -28.92 -0.92
C ASP A 186 5.08 -30.35 -1.24
N GLY A 187 4.69 -31.31 -0.40
CA GLY A 187 5.05 -32.72 -0.55
C GLY A 187 6.41 -33.12 0.04
N VAL A 188 7.15 -32.18 0.63
CA VAL A 188 8.45 -32.42 1.29
C VAL A 188 8.27 -32.44 2.81
N VAL A 189 8.79 -33.49 3.47
CA VAL A 189 8.77 -33.63 4.94
C VAL A 189 10.04 -32.99 5.51
N TYR A 190 9.90 -31.92 6.29
CA TYR A 190 11.04 -31.18 6.85
C TYR A 190 11.47 -31.74 8.21
N SER A 191 12.76 -31.69 8.53
CA SER A 191 13.35 -32.22 9.78
C SER A 191 12.73 -31.64 11.05
N THR A 192 12.51 -30.33 11.08
CA THR A 192 11.98 -29.60 12.24
C THR A 192 10.71 -28.83 11.87
N TYR A 193 9.91 -28.43 12.87
CA TYR A 193 8.77 -27.54 12.63
C TYR A 193 9.23 -26.12 12.26
N GLU A 194 10.40 -25.71 12.74
CA GLU A 194 11.07 -24.47 12.33
C GLU A 194 11.33 -24.42 10.82
N ASP A 195 11.93 -25.49 10.26
CA ASP A 195 12.23 -25.58 8.83
C ASP A 195 10.94 -25.58 7.98
N ALA A 196 9.88 -26.21 8.47
CA ALA A 196 8.57 -26.18 7.82
C ALA A 196 7.93 -24.79 7.86
N CYS A 197 8.05 -24.07 8.99
CA CYS A 197 7.62 -22.67 9.10
C CYS A 197 8.42 -21.78 8.14
N TYR A 198 9.72 -22.05 7.97
CA TYR A 198 10.59 -21.36 7.03
C TYR A 198 10.12 -21.58 5.59
N ALA A 199 9.88 -22.82 5.18
CA ALA A 199 9.39 -23.15 3.84
C ALA A 199 8.04 -22.49 3.50
N LEU A 200 7.18 -22.28 4.51
CA LEU A 200 5.92 -21.55 4.38
C LEU A 200 6.05 -20.01 4.43
N GLY A 201 7.25 -19.48 4.69
CA GLY A 201 7.52 -18.04 4.79
C GLY A 201 6.98 -17.40 6.08
N LEU A 202 6.90 -18.15 7.18
CA LEU A 202 6.34 -17.71 8.46
C LEU A 202 7.40 -17.17 9.45
N MET A 203 8.68 -17.38 9.18
CA MET A 203 9.82 -16.97 10.02
C MET A 203 10.23 -15.50 9.84
N ASP A 204 11.15 -15.00 10.69
CA ASP A 204 11.66 -13.62 10.70
C ASP A 204 13.20 -13.62 10.61
N ASP A 205 13.77 -14.23 9.56
CA ASP A 205 15.22 -14.27 9.29
C ASP A 205 15.60 -13.67 7.92
N ASP A 206 16.90 -13.46 7.71
CA ASP A 206 17.46 -12.93 6.45
C ASP A 206 17.65 -14.00 5.36
N LYS A 207 17.39 -15.28 5.67
CA LYS A 207 17.59 -16.41 4.75
C LYS A 207 16.62 -16.34 3.57
N GLU A 208 15.41 -15.82 3.79
CA GLU A 208 14.46 -15.52 2.70
C GLU A 208 15.04 -14.55 1.65
N TYR A 209 15.89 -13.59 2.04
CA TYR A 209 16.51 -12.67 1.08
C TYR A 209 17.68 -13.31 0.33
N ILE A 210 18.37 -14.28 0.94
CA ILE A 210 19.37 -15.11 0.26
C ILE A 210 18.68 -15.94 -0.83
N GLU A 211 17.57 -16.62 -0.49
CA GLU A 211 16.80 -17.40 -1.46
C GLU A 211 16.16 -16.51 -2.53
N ALA A 212 15.75 -15.28 -2.21
CA ALA A 212 15.30 -14.31 -3.22
C ALA A 212 16.37 -13.93 -4.25
N ILE A 213 17.64 -13.86 -3.85
CA ILE A 213 18.75 -13.57 -4.78
C ILE A 213 19.05 -14.80 -5.65
N LYS A 214 18.94 -16.01 -5.09
CA LYS A 214 19.06 -17.27 -5.86
C LYS A 214 17.92 -17.44 -6.87
N ASP A 215 16.69 -17.27 -6.43
CA ASP A 215 15.49 -17.24 -7.30
C ASP A 215 15.71 -16.27 -8.48
N CYS A 216 16.30 -15.10 -8.20
CA CYS A 216 16.67 -14.11 -9.22
C CYS A 216 17.78 -14.60 -10.15
N SER A 217 18.87 -15.17 -9.64
CA SER A 217 20.01 -15.57 -10.48
C SER A 217 19.66 -16.71 -11.43
N ASP A 218 18.75 -17.60 -11.03
CA ASP A 218 18.30 -18.71 -11.87
C ASP A 218 17.42 -18.24 -13.04
N ASN A 219 16.83 -17.05 -12.93
CA ASN A 219 15.88 -16.51 -13.91
C ASN A 219 16.36 -15.21 -14.57
N SER A 220 17.49 -14.63 -14.16
CA SER A 220 17.94 -13.29 -14.58
C SER A 220 19.46 -13.10 -14.45
N SER A 221 20.00 -12.00 -14.99
CA SER A 221 21.45 -11.72 -14.93
C SER A 221 21.91 -11.19 -13.57
N GLY A 222 23.22 -11.27 -13.31
CA GLY A 222 23.86 -10.66 -12.13
C GLY A 222 23.56 -9.17 -11.96
N THR A 223 23.26 -8.44 -13.04
CA THR A 223 22.80 -7.03 -12.98
C THR A 223 21.51 -6.90 -12.19
N TYR A 224 20.52 -7.75 -12.51
CA TYR A 224 19.22 -7.75 -11.86
C TYR A 224 19.35 -8.17 -10.40
N ALA A 225 20.19 -9.15 -10.11
CA ALA A 225 20.50 -9.57 -8.75
C ALA A 225 21.11 -8.42 -7.91
N ARG A 226 22.08 -7.66 -8.47
CA ARG A 226 22.65 -6.47 -7.80
C ARG A 226 21.62 -5.36 -7.57
N LYS A 227 20.73 -5.11 -8.53
CA LYS A 227 19.61 -4.16 -8.35
C LYS A 227 18.66 -4.62 -7.24
N LEU A 228 18.31 -5.92 -7.21
CA LEU A 228 17.46 -6.51 -6.19
C LEU A 228 18.09 -6.37 -4.79
N PHE A 229 19.37 -6.71 -4.65
CA PHE A 229 20.12 -6.54 -3.40
C PHE A 229 20.18 -5.07 -2.95
N SER A 230 20.43 -4.15 -3.89
CA SER A 230 20.41 -2.70 -3.61
C SER A 230 19.04 -2.23 -3.10
N ARG A 231 17.94 -2.75 -3.66
CA ARG A 231 16.57 -2.45 -3.20
C ARG A 231 16.29 -2.98 -1.79
N MET A 232 16.78 -4.18 -1.46
CA MET A 232 16.70 -4.74 -0.10
C MET A 232 17.44 -3.87 0.94
N LEU A 233 18.59 -3.30 0.55
CA LEU A 233 19.33 -2.34 1.38
C LEU A 233 18.56 -1.02 1.58
N VAL A 234 18.02 -0.45 0.49
CA VAL A 234 17.25 0.82 0.55
C VAL A 234 16.00 0.69 1.42
N SER A 235 15.29 -0.44 1.32
CA SER A 235 14.04 -0.72 2.03
C SER A 235 14.23 -1.07 3.51
N LYS A 236 15.49 -1.20 3.99
CA LYS A 236 15.87 -1.55 5.37
C LYS A 236 15.29 -2.90 5.83
N THR A 237 15.24 -3.88 4.93
CA THR A 237 14.65 -5.20 5.23
C THR A 237 15.64 -6.20 5.78
N LEU A 238 16.92 -6.03 5.46
CA LEU A 238 18.01 -6.90 5.88
C LEU A 238 18.44 -6.57 7.32
N SER A 239 18.45 -7.57 8.18
CA SER A 239 18.92 -7.49 9.57
C SER A 239 20.46 -7.46 9.63
N GLN A 240 21.11 -8.31 8.84
CA GLN A 240 22.55 -8.47 8.73
C GLN A 240 22.98 -8.52 7.25
N PRO A 241 23.04 -7.36 6.57
CA PRO A 241 23.33 -7.31 5.14
C PRO A 241 24.65 -7.98 4.72
N HIS A 242 25.66 -7.95 5.60
CA HIS A 242 26.97 -8.56 5.35
C HIS A 242 26.89 -10.08 5.24
N VAL A 243 26.03 -10.74 6.02
CA VAL A 243 25.81 -12.19 5.92
C VAL A 243 25.14 -12.55 4.60
N VAL A 244 24.14 -11.77 4.18
CA VAL A 244 23.46 -11.96 2.89
C VAL A 244 24.44 -11.77 1.74
N TRP A 245 25.29 -10.74 1.79
CA TRP A 245 26.36 -10.51 0.82
C TRP A 245 27.33 -11.70 0.73
N GLU A 246 27.88 -12.16 1.85
CA GLU A 246 28.82 -13.29 1.86
C GLU A 246 28.18 -14.58 1.33
N ALA A 247 26.88 -14.78 1.58
CA ALA A 247 26.14 -15.94 1.07
C ALA A 247 25.78 -15.84 -0.42
N THR A 248 25.85 -14.66 -1.05
CA THR A 248 25.28 -14.43 -2.39
C THR A 248 26.18 -13.71 -3.39
N TRP A 249 27.40 -13.32 -3.01
CA TRP A 249 28.27 -12.53 -3.88
C TRP A 249 28.57 -13.21 -5.24
N GLU A 250 28.61 -14.54 -5.32
CA GLU A 250 28.83 -15.28 -6.56
C GLU A 250 27.70 -14.98 -7.58
N TYR A 251 26.45 -15.08 -7.16
CA TYR A 251 25.28 -14.72 -7.97
C TYR A 251 25.26 -13.23 -8.33
N LEU A 252 25.68 -12.38 -7.40
CA LEU A 252 25.76 -10.93 -7.60
C LEU A 252 26.90 -10.52 -8.53
N THR A 253 27.84 -11.41 -8.88
CA THR A 253 29.04 -11.06 -9.66
C THR A 253 29.16 -11.81 -10.99
N ASP A 254 28.29 -12.78 -11.23
CA ASP A 254 28.32 -13.70 -12.38
C ASP A 254 28.52 -13.01 -13.76
N ASP A 255 27.90 -11.85 -13.97
CA ASP A 255 27.96 -11.12 -15.25
C ASP A 255 29.16 -10.16 -15.40
N ILE A 256 29.94 -9.91 -14.34
CA ILE A 256 30.94 -8.81 -14.30
C ILE A 256 32.10 -9.07 -15.26
N LEU A 257 32.67 -10.28 -15.21
CA LEU A 257 33.83 -10.61 -16.04
C LEU A 257 33.48 -10.55 -17.52
N TYR A 258 32.32 -11.10 -17.88
CA TYR A 258 31.78 -11.05 -19.24
C TYR A 258 31.59 -9.60 -19.71
N LYS A 259 30.96 -8.74 -18.90
CA LYS A 259 30.76 -7.32 -19.22
C LYS A 259 32.08 -6.58 -19.40
N LYS A 260 33.06 -6.82 -18.52
CA LYS A 260 34.36 -6.15 -18.60
C LYS A 260 35.13 -6.55 -19.85
N ARG A 261 35.14 -7.84 -20.22
CA ARG A 261 35.71 -8.31 -21.50
C ARG A 261 35.09 -7.61 -22.71
N ARG A 262 33.77 -7.44 -22.72
CA ARG A 262 33.09 -6.71 -23.81
C ARG A 262 33.39 -5.22 -23.83
N GLN A 263 33.44 -4.57 -22.65
CA GLN A 263 33.74 -3.15 -22.54
C GLN A 263 35.17 -2.81 -22.96
N THR A 264 36.15 -3.66 -22.62
CA THR A 264 37.56 -3.45 -22.97
C THR A 264 37.92 -3.99 -24.35
N GLY A 265 37.03 -4.76 -24.98
CA GLY A 265 37.31 -5.46 -26.23
C GLY A 265 38.38 -6.55 -26.09
N ASN A 266 38.70 -6.99 -24.87
CA ASN A 266 39.73 -7.99 -24.58
C ASN A 266 39.10 -9.29 -24.05
N PRO A 267 38.96 -10.34 -24.89
CA PRO A 267 38.41 -11.63 -24.47
C PRO A 267 39.26 -12.38 -23.43
N GLU A 268 40.57 -12.11 -23.37
CA GLU A 268 41.51 -12.78 -22.46
C GLU A 268 41.60 -12.12 -21.08
N LEU A 269 40.88 -11.01 -20.87
CA LEU A 269 40.85 -10.33 -19.58
C LEU A 269 40.37 -11.30 -18.48
N ASN A 270 41.20 -11.49 -17.47
CA ASN A 270 40.86 -12.19 -16.24
C ASN A 270 41.02 -11.23 -15.06
N LEU A 271 40.02 -11.23 -14.19
CA LEU A 271 39.99 -10.41 -12.98
C LEU A 271 40.10 -11.33 -11.77
N THR A 272 40.75 -10.86 -10.71
CA THR A 272 40.76 -11.59 -9.43
C THR A 272 39.37 -11.54 -8.77
N ILE A 273 39.10 -12.45 -7.85
CA ILE A 273 37.83 -12.46 -7.07
C ILE A 273 37.63 -11.10 -6.37
N ASP A 274 38.68 -10.54 -5.79
CA ASP A 274 38.62 -9.25 -5.10
C ASP A 274 38.30 -8.09 -6.06
N GLN A 275 38.89 -8.08 -7.26
CA GLN A 275 38.56 -7.08 -8.29
C GLN A 275 37.10 -7.20 -8.73
N ILE A 276 36.60 -8.41 -8.92
CA ILE A 276 35.20 -8.67 -9.29
C ILE A 276 34.25 -8.19 -8.18
N LYS A 277 34.54 -8.55 -6.91
CA LYS A 277 33.78 -8.07 -5.75
C LYS A 277 33.80 -6.54 -5.64
N ASN A 278 34.95 -5.90 -5.85
CA ASN A 278 35.07 -4.44 -5.81
C ASN A 278 34.23 -3.75 -6.90
N ILE A 279 34.20 -4.29 -8.13
CA ILE A 279 33.34 -3.78 -9.20
C ILE A 279 31.86 -3.93 -8.84
N ALA A 280 31.44 -5.09 -8.30
CA ALA A 280 30.07 -5.28 -7.82
C ALA A 280 29.67 -4.27 -6.75
N LEU A 281 30.54 -4.06 -5.76
CA LEU A 281 30.30 -3.10 -4.68
C LEU A 281 30.22 -1.66 -5.19
N THR A 282 30.99 -1.33 -6.24
CA THR A 282 30.92 -0.02 -6.89
C THR A 282 29.57 0.19 -7.59
N GLU A 283 29.07 -0.81 -8.31
CA GLU A 283 27.74 -0.76 -8.92
C GLU A 283 26.63 -0.65 -7.86
N ILE A 284 26.70 -1.43 -6.78
CA ILE A 284 25.76 -1.36 -5.65
C ILE A 284 25.80 0.03 -5.00
N GLN A 285 26.99 0.57 -4.72
CA GLN A 285 27.15 1.92 -4.17
C GLN A 285 26.50 2.96 -5.09
N ASN A 286 26.65 2.84 -6.40
CA ASN A 286 26.03 3.74 -7.37
C ASN A 286 24.49 3.67 -7.35
N HIS A 287 23.92 2.47 -7.21
CA HIS A 287 22.46 2.30 -7.03
C HIS A 287 21.95 2.86 -5.69
N LEU A 288 22.74 2.74 -4.62
CA LEU A 288 22.39 3.31 -3.31
C LEU A 288 22.43 4.84 -3.35
N LEU A 289 23.48 5.41 -3.95
CA LEU A 289 23.68 6.85 -4.05
C LEU A 289 22.55 7.52 -4.85
N SER A 290 22.10 6.89 -5.94
CA SER A 290 20.98 7.40 -6.73
C SER A 290 19.65 7.41 -5.94
N ASN A 291 19.54 6.59 -4.90
CA ASN A 291 18.44 6.56 -3.93
C ASN A 291 18.74 7.34 -2.63
N GLY A 292 19.79 8.17 -2.60
CA GLY A 292 20.16 8.99 -1.44
C GLY A 292 20.67 8.19 -0.24
N ARG A 293 21.30 7.04 -0.48
CA ARG A 293 21.89 6.14 0.51
C ARG A 293 23.36 5.86 0.17
N SER A 294 24.12 5.34 1.13
CA SER A 294 25.51 4.96 0.94
C SER A 294 25.81 3.71 1.77
N LEU A 295 26.73 2.87 1.29
CA LEU A 295 27.25 1.72 2.05
C LEU A 295 27.88 2.12 3.40
N GLN A 296 28.21 3.41 3.60
CA GLN A 296 28.70 3.95 4.88
C GLN A 296 27.77 3.62 6.04
N LYS A 297 26.48 3.50 5.77
CA LYS A 297 25.45 3.22 6.76
C LYS A 297 25.56 1.82 7.37
N TRP A 298 26.26 0.88 6.72
CA TRP A 298 26.42 -0.49 7.20
C TRP A 298 27.91 -0.75 7.47
N PRO A 299 28.38 -0.57 8.73
CA PRO A 299 29.80 -0.64 9.06
C PRO A 299 30.46 -1.95 8.63
N LEU A 300 29.75 -3.08 8.84
CA LEU A 300 30.21 -4.43 8.52
C LEU A 300 30.12 -4.81 7.04
N MET A 301 29.44 -4.01 6.21
CA MET A 301 29.43 -4.28 4.77
C MET A 301 30.80 -3.94 4.16
N PRO A 302 31.31 -4.79 3.25
CA PRO A 302 32.49 -4.42 2.47
C PRO A 302 32.19 -3.19 1.62
N LYS A 303 33.24 -2.41 1.36
CA LYS A 303 33.16 -1.12 0.65
C LYS A 303 34.10 -1.19 -0.54
N PRO A 304 33.78 -0.47 -1.63
CA PRO A 304 34.71 -0.30 -2.75
C PRO A 304 36.07 0.24 -2.31
N ASP A 305 37.13 -0.05 -3.06
CA ASP A 305 38.47 0.47 -2.75
C ASP A 305 38.54 2.01 -2.88
N ASP A 306 37.83 2.58 -3.86
CA ASP A 306 37.76 4.04 -4.12
C ASP A 306 36.66 4.75 -3.30
N PHE A 307 36.29 4.20 -2.14
CA PHE A 307 35.12 4.67 -1.41
C PHE A 307 35.34 6.05 -0.76
N GLY A 308 34.68 7.08 -1.32
CA GLY A 308 34.70 8.46 -0.80
C GLY A 308 35.43 9.47 -1.68
N CYS A 309 35.80 9.14 -2.92
CA CYS A 309 36.51 10.04 -3.84
C CYS A 309 35.62 11.05 -4.60
N TYR A 310 34.29 10.95 -4.50
CA TYR A 310 33.37 11.85 -5.19
C TYR A 310 32.90 13.00 -4.28
N ASN A 311 33.42 14.20 -4.53
CA ASN A 311 33.06 15.46 -3.86
C ASN A 311 32.06 16.32 -4.69
N GLY A 312 31.41 15.76 -5.70
CA GLY A 312 30.44 16.47 -6.52
C GLY A 312 29.02 16.44 -5.95
N ASN A 313 28.13 17.27 -6.50
CA ASN A 313 26.71 17.22 -6.19
C ASN A 313 26.01 16.26 -7.16
N ARG A 314 25.73 15.04 -6.69
CA ARG A 314 25.17 13.99 -7.57
C ARG A 314 23.76 14.30 -8.07
N LEU A 315 23.00 15.12 -7.34
CA LEU A 315 21.68 15.55 -7.81
C LEU A 315 21.79 16.46 -9.04
N ILE A 316 22.85 17.27 -9.11
CA ILE A 316 23.19 18.09 -10.28
C ILE A 316 23.66 17.19 -11.41
N ASP A 317 24.57 16.25 -11.15
CA ASP A 317 25.07 15.31 -12.17
C ASP A 317 23.94 14.49 -12.79
N ASP A 318 22.99 14.02 -11.98
CA ASP A 318 21.80 13.29 -12.43
C ASP A 318 20.93 14.11 -13.40
N GLU A 319 20.88 15.44 -13.25
CA GLU A 319 20.16 16.34 -14.16
C GLU A 319 21.02 16.81 -15.34
N LEU A 320 22.35 16.65 -15.28
CA LEU A 320 23.27 16.98 -16.37
C LEU A 320 23.65 15.77 -17.24
N LYS A 321 23.27 14.55 -16.85
CA LYS A 321 23.57 13.31 -17.60
C LYS A 321 22.89 13.21 -18.97
N TYR A 322 21.88 14.04 -19.24
CA TYR A 322 21.15 14.00 -20.51
C TYR A 322 22.08 14.35 -21.68
N VAL A 323 22.06 13.53 -22.73
CA VAL A 323 22.86 13.77 -23.93
C VAL A 323 22.31 14.97 -24.68
N VAL A 324 23.13 16.02 -24.78
CA VAL A 324 22.75 17.31 -25.41
C VAL A 324 22.18 17.13 -26.82
N GLU A 325 22.82 16.29 -27.63
CA GLU A 325 22.43 16.02 -29.01
C GLU A 325 21.04 15.37 -29.11
N ASP A 326 20.73 14.43 -28.21
CA ASP A 326 19.44 13.75 -28.18
C ASP A 326 18.33 14.73 -27.75
N GLN A 327 18.62 15.61 -26.80
CA GLN A 327 17.69 16.65 -26.36
C GLN A 327 17.44 17.69 -27.46
N LEU A 328 18.46 18.04 -28.25
CA LEU A 328 18.29 18.93 -29.40
C LEU A 328 17.39 18.30 -30.46
N LYS A 329 17.65 17.05 -30.85
CA LYS A 329 16.82 16.31 -31.82
C LYS A 329 15.38 16.17 -31.36
N GLU A 330 15.17 15.85 -30.09
CA GLU A 330 13.81 15.78 -29.52
C GLU A 330 13.13 17.16 -29.53
N ASN A 331 13.85 18.23 -29.22
CA ASN A 331 13.31 19.58 -29.32
C ASN A 331 12.89 19.94 -30.75
N GLU A 332 13.74 19.70 -31.74
CA GLU A 332 13.42 19.94 -33.16
C GLU A 332 12.17 19.17 -33.60
N ARG A 333 12.08 17.89 -33.22
CA ARG A 333 10.91 17.03 -33.49
C ARG A 333 9.63 17.61 -32.88
N LEU A 334 9.67 18.04 -31.61
CA LEU A 334 8.51 18.63 -30.94
C LEU A 334 8.14 19.98 -31.55
N MET A 335 9.12 20.83 -31.88
CA MET A 335 8.88 22.14 -32.49
C MET A 335 8.33 22.05 -33.92
N ALA A 336 8.49 20.91 -34.60
CA ALA A 336 7.84 20.64 -35.88
C ALA A 336 6.33 20.33 -35.75
N MET A 337 5.89 19.82 -34.60
CA MET A 337 4.49 19.41 -34.33
C MET A 337 3.71 20.41 -33.46
N ILE A 338 4.36 21.47 -32.98
CA ILE A 338 3.78 22.44 -32.05
C ILE A 338 2.72 23.32 -32.74
N THR A 339 1.62 23.60 -32.04
CA THR A 339 0.60 24.56 -32.51
C THR A 339 1.00 26.01 -32.21
N ASP A 340 0.35 26.98 -32.86
CA ASP A 340 0.60 28.41 -32.60
C ASP A 340 0.35 28.81 -31.14
N GLU A 341 -0.71 28.28 -30.51
CA GLU A 341 -1.01 28.52 -29.09
C GLU A 341 0.11 27.99 -28.20
N GLN A 342 0.54 26.75 -28.44
CA GLN A 342 1.63 26.13 -27.67
C GLN A 342 2.97 26.83 -27.92
N ARG A 343 3.22 27.30 -29.15
CA ARG A 343 4.44 28.04 -29.51
C ARG A 343 4.51 29.38 -28.79
N GLY A 344 3.39 30.09 -28.68
CA GLY A 344 3.32 31.34 -27.90
C GLY A 344 3.69 31.11 -26.43
N VAL A 345 3.11 30.07 -25.81
CA VAL A 345 3.45 29.67 -24.43
C VAL A 345 4.92 29.28 -24.29
N TYR A 346 5.43 28.48 -25.24
CA TYR A 346 6.80 28.01 -25.24
C TYR A 346 7.80 29.17 -25.31
N ASN A 347 7.60 30.11 -26.24
CA ASN A 347 8.49 31.26 -26.41
C ASN A 347 8.49 32.15 -25.16
N GLU A 348 7.31 32.50 -24.64
CA GLU A 348 7.18 33.35 -23.45
C GLU A 348 7.96 32.78 -22.25
N ILE A 349 7.79 31.48 -21.97
CA ILE A 349 8.47 30.84 -20.83
C ILE A 349 9.97 30.69 -21.12
N LEU A 350 10.35 30.30 -22.34
CA LEU A 350 11.76 30.12 -22.70
C LEU A 350 12.53 31.45 -22.64
N ASP A 351 11.93 32.54 -23.10
CA ASP A 351 12.53 33.88 -23.02
C ASP A 351 12.73 34.31 -21.57
N ALA A 352 11.79 34.03 -20.68
CA ALA A 352 11.95 34.31 -19.25
C ALA A 352 13.11 33.50 -18.62
N VAL A 353 13.28 32.24 -19.06
CA VAL A 353 14.38 31.38 -18.61
C VAL A 353 15.73 31.87 -19.14
N LEU A 354 15.82 32.21 -20.43
CA LEU A 354 17.09 32.61 -21.06
C LEU A 354 17.58 33.99 -20.62
N ASN A 355 16.65 34.89 -20.27
CA ASN A 355 16.98 36.23 -19.79
C ASN A 355 17.12 36.32 -18.25
N ASP A 356 16.96 35.21 -17.52
CA ASP A 356 16.97 35.16 -16.06
C ASP A 356 16.02 36.21 -15.42
N SER A 357 14.90 36.53 -16.08
CA SER A 357 13.94 37.54 -15.60
C SER A 357 13.08 37.05 -14.43
N GLY A 358 13.05 35.72 -14.22
CA GLY A 358 12.16 35.04 -13.30
C GLY A 358 10.71 35.02 -13.81
N GLY A 359 9.80 34.48 -13.00
CA GLY A 359 8.37 34.55 -13.29
C GLY A 359 7.60 33.33 -12.83
N VAL A 360 6.34 33.56 -12.45
CA VAL A 360 5.39 32.51 -12.07
C VAL A 360 4.35 32.41 -13.17
N PHE A 361 4.22 31.24 -13.79
CA PHE A 361 3.29 30.99 -14.88
C PHE A 361 2.31 29.88 -14.47
N PHE A 362 1.07 29.96 -14.95
CA PHE A 362 0.11 28.86 -14.85
C PHE A 362 -0.35 28.45 -16.25
N LEU A 363 0.07 27.26 -16.69
CA LEU A 363 -0.38 26.64 -17.93
C LEU A 363 -1.72 25.94 -17.70
N TYR A 364 -2.80 26.63 -18.05
CA TYR A 364 -4.16 26.14 -17.94
C TYR A 364 -4.56 25.37 -19.21
N GLY A 365 -5.10 24.16 -19.05
CA GLY A 365 -5.61 23.39 -20.18
C GLY A 365 -6.30 22.10 -19.77
N TYR A 366 -7.40 21.78 -20.44
CA TYR A 366 -8.16 20.56 -20.18
C TYR A 366 -7.51 19.30 -20.79
N GLY A 367 -8.06 18.13 -20.50
CA GLY A 367 -7.57 16.86 -21.07
C GLY A 367 -7.57 16.89 -22.61
N GLY A 368 -6.41 16.63 -23.23
CA GLY A 368 -6.26 16.64 -24.70
C GLY A 368 -5.64 17.90 -25.30
N THR A 369 -5.38 18.95 -24.51
CA THR A 369 -4.67 20.16 -24.99
C THR A 369 -3.13 20.03 -24.98
N CYS A 370 -2.62 18.87 -24.56
CA CYS A 370 -1.20 18.50 -24.57
C CYS A 370 -0.28 19.40 -23.72
N LYS A 371 -0.68 19.77 -22.49
CA LYS A 371 0.21 20.46 -21.52
C LYS A 371 1.58 19.79 -21.38
N THR A 372 1.60 18.46 -21.20
CA THR A 372 2.82 17.66 -21.09
C THR A 372 3.75 17.78 -22.30
N PHE A 373 3.19 17.98 -23.51
CA PHE A 373 3.99 18.22 -24.71
C PHE A 373 4.78 19.53 -24.59
N VAL A 374 4.17 20.59 -24.07
CA VAL A 374 4.85 21.88 -23.84
C VAL A 374 5.95 21.73 -22.79
N TYR A 375 5.70 21.02 -21.69
CA TYR A 375 6.73 20.74 -20.68
C TYR A 375 7.93 19.98 -21.25
N ARG A 376 7.67 18.99 -22.11
CA ARG A 376 8.72 18.24 -22.80
C ARG A 376 9.53 19.11 -23.76
N ALA A 377 8.86 19.96 -24.55
CA ALA A 377 9.52 20.89 -25.46
C ALA A 377 10.42 21.88 -24.70
N LEU A 378 9.92 22.48 -23.61
CA LEU A 378 10.70 23.37 -22.75
C LEU A 378 11.88 22.62 -22.11
N SER A 379 11.64 21.41 -21.58
CA SER A 379 12.69 20.60 -20.96
C SER A 379 13.81 20.28 -21.93
N SER A 380 13.48 19.83 -23.14
CA SER A 380 14.47 19.46 -24.15
C SER A 380 15.25 20.68 -24.66
N ALA A 381 14.61 21.84 -24.81
CA ALA A 381 15.27 23.09 -25.17
C ALA A 381 16.29 23.55 -24.12
N ILE A 382 15.92 23.49 -22.84
CA ILE A 382 16.78 23.97 -21.76
C ILE A 382 17.92 22.96 -21.52
N ARG A 383 17.62 21.66 -21.55
CA ARG A 383 18.62 20.60 -21.38
C ARG A 383 19.62 20.52 -22.53
N SER A 384 19.22 20.81 -23.78
CA SER A 384 20.17 20.90 -24.91
C SER A 384 21.19 22.05 -24.74
N ARG A 385 20.92 23.00 -23.85
CA ARG A 385 21.85 24.08 -23.48
C ARG A 385 22.65 23.77 -22.20
N ARG A 386 22.66 22.50 -21.75
CA ARG A 386 23.28 22.04 -20.49
C ARG A 386 22.76 22.77 -19.24
N MET A 387 21.50 23.19 -19.27
CA MET A 387 20.83 23.81 -18.12
C MET A 387 19.88 22.82 -17.45
N ILE A 388 19.60 23.05 -16.16
CA ILE A 388 18.84 22.13 -15.32
C ILE A 388 17.36 22.51 -15.30
N VAL A 389 16.49 21.51 -15.51
CA VAL A 389 15.03 21.60 -15.39
C VAL A 389 14.53 20.64 -14.32
N LEU A 390 13.79 21.14 -13.34
CA LEU A 390 13.19 20.33 -12.30
C LEU A 390 11.72 20.05 -12.63
N ASN A 391 11.48 18.90 -13.24
CA ASN A 391 10.13 18.41 -13.49
C ASN A 391 9.52 17.82 -12.21
N THR A 392 8.39 18.35 -11.79
CA THR A 392 7.65 17.92 -10.60
C THR A 392 6.16 17.81 -10.85
N ALA A 393 5.48 17.04 -9.99
CA ALA A 393 4.03 16.98 -9.97
C ALA A 393 3.49 16.81 -8.55
N SER A 394 2.19 17.08 -8.37
CA SER A 394 1.51 16.94 -7.08
C SER A 394 1.30 15.48 -6.65
N SER A 395 1.20 14.54 -7.60
CA SER A 395 1.03 13.11 -7.34
C SER A 395 2.16 12.26 -7.91
N GLY A 396 2.42 11.09 -7.33
CA GLY A 396 3.45 10.17 -7.81
C GLY A 396 3.20 9.70 -9.24
N ILE A 397 1.94 9.44 -9.60
CA ILE A 397 1.58 8.96 -10.93
C ILE A 397 1.75 10.07 -11.98
N ALA A 398 1.38 11.31 -11.67
CA ALA A 398 1.61 12.45 -12.56
C ALA A 398 3.11 12.72 -12.75
N ALA A 399 3.92 12.56 -11.70
CA ALA A 399 5.36 12.74 -11.78
C ALA A 399 6.02 11.73 -12.75
N LEU A 400 5.54 10.48 -12.79
CA LEU A 400 6.05 9.45 -13.72
C LEU A 400 5.80 9.77 -15.21
N LEU A 401 4.87 10.69 -15.52
CA LEU A 401 4.60 11.13 -16.88
C LEU A 401 5.60 12.19 -17.37
N LEU A 402 6.38 12.79 -16.47
CA LEU A 402 7.39 13.79 -16.77
C LEU A 402 8.78 13.15 -16.78
N GLU A 403 9.63 13.53 -17.74
CA GLU A 403 11.00 13.01 -17.83
C GLU A 403 11.85 13.50 -16.65
N GLY A 404 12.37 12.56 -15.84
CA GLY A 404 13.05 12.84 -14.58
C GLY A 404 12.11 13.35 -13.47
N GLY A 405 10.80 13.17 -13.65
CA GLY A 405 9.78 13.70 -12.76
C GLY A 405 9.82 13.12 -11.35
N ARG A 406 9.63 13.97 -10.35
CA ARG A 406 9.46 13.56 -8.94
C ARG A 406 8.26 14.28 -8.33
N THR A 407 7.69 13.74 -7.25
CA THR A 407 6.71 14.52 -6.49
C THR A 407 7.37 15.75 -5.89
N ALA A 408 6.67 16.87 -5.83
CA ALA A 408 7.21 18.09 -5.25
C ALA A 408 7.62 17.92 -3.78
N HIS A 409 6.83 17.18 -2.99
CA HIS A 409 7.19 16.75 -1.64
C HIS A 409 8.57 16.09 -1.58
N SER A 410 8.84 15.13 -2.48
CA SER A 410 10.13 14.42 -2.50
C SER A 410 11.27 15.30 -3.02
N ARG A 411 11.02 16.07 -4.10
CA ARG A 411 12.01 16.91 -4.78
C ARG A 411 12.52 18.01 -3.85
N PHE A 412 11.60 18.74 -3.20
CA PHE A 412 11.96 19.91 -2.39
C PHE A 412 11.99 19.63 -0.89
N GLY A 413 11.43 18.50 -0.43
CA GLY A 413 11.33 18.20 1.00
C GLY A 413 10.19 18.95 1.70
N ILE A 414 9.10 19.23 0.97
CA ILE A 414 7.88 19.84 1.51
C ILE A 414 7.24 18.85 2.49
N PRO A 415 6.92 19.27 3.73
CA PRO A 415 6.14 18.45 4.66
C PRO A 415 4.74 18.11 4.13
N ILE A 416 4.20 16.96 4.54
CA ILE A 416 2.86 16.52 4.13
C ILE A 416 1.79 17.45 4.73
N ASP A 417 1.94 17.77 6.02
CA ASP A 417 1.08 18.72 6.73
C ASP A 417 1.78 20.09 6.73
N ALA A 418 1.63 20.83 5.63
CA ALA A 418 2.17 22.16 5.48
C ALA A 418 1.15 23.22 5.94
N ASP A 419 1.65 24.23 6.64
CA ASP A 419 0.88 25.38 7.14
C ASP A 419 1.52 26.72 6.73
N GLU A 420 1.00 27.81 7.29
CA GLU A 420 1.44 29.19 7.03
C GLU A 420 2.88 29.50 7.50
N PHE A 421 3.47 28.66 8.36
CA PHE A 421 4.80 28.88 8.92
C PHE A 421 5.82 27.82 8.48
N THR A 422 5.35 26.78 7.80
CA THR A 422 6.16 25.63 7.40
C THR A 422 7.26 26.02 6.40
N THR A 423 8.43 25.39 6.54
CA THR A 423 9.54 25.43 5.57
C THR A 423 9.91 24.01 5.11
N CYS A 424 10.66 23.91 4.02
CA CYS A 424 11.13 22.66 3.45
C CYS A 424 12.23 22.06 4.34
N LYS A 425 11.91 20.99 5.11
CA LYS A 425 12.80 20.34 6.10
C LYS A 425 14.14 19.81 5.57
N LYS A 426 14.33 19.74 4.24
CA LYS A 426 15.54 19.21 3.60
C LYS A 426 16.16 20.18 2.59
N LEU A 427 15.74 21.43 2.60
CA LEU A 427 16.23 22.47 1.71
C LEU A 427 17.00 23.51 2.53
N GLU A 428 18.08 23.06 3.15
CA GLU A 428 18.92 23.88 4.04
C GLU A 428 20.07 24.53 3.24
N PRO A 429 20.53 25.74 3.60
CA PRO A 429 21.72 26.35 3.00
C PRO A 429 22.93 25.41 3.04
N GLY A 430 23.60 25.23 1.91
CA GLY A 430 24.77 24.34 1.78
C GLY A 430 24.44 22.84 1.58
N SER A 431 23.16 22.46 1.54
CA SER A 431 22.77 21.10 1.16
C SER A 431 22.80 20.90 -0.37
N ASP A 432 23.06 19.66 -0.82
CA ASP A 432 23.02 19.29 -2.24
C ASP A 432 21.69 19.68 -2.93
N ARG A 433 20.58 19.60 -2.18
CA ARG A 433 19.24 20.00 -2.67
C ARG A 433 19.14 21.50 -2.88
N ALA A 434 19.69 22.30 -1.96
CA ALA A 434 19.69 23.74 -2.11
C ALA A 434 20.56 24.18 -3.28
N GLU A 435 21.72 23.55 -3.47
CA GLU A 435 22.58 23.76 -4.65
C GLU A 435 21.88 23.37 -5.95
N LEU A 436 21.20 22.23 -6.00
CA LEU A 436 20.41 21.82 -7.17
C LEU A 436 19.34 22.87 -7.52
N VAL A 437 18.58 23.33 -6.52
CA VAL A 437 17.53 24.33 -6.73
C VAL A 437 18.12 25.67 -7.16
N LYS A 438 19.29 26.05 -6.64
CA LYS A 438 20.04 27.23 -7.11
C LYS A 438 20.51 27.09 -8.56
N ALA A 439 20.96 25.90 -8.96
CA ALA A 439 21.43 25.62 -10.32
C ALA A 439 20.27 25.48 -11.34
N ALA A 440 19.07 25.10 -10.89
CA ALA A 440 17.90 24.97 -11.75
C ALA A 440 17.50 26.30 -12.41
N LYS A 441 17.16 26.21 -13.71
CA LYS A 441 16.71 27.35 -14.52
C LYS A 441 15.20 27.37 -14.73
N LEU A 442 14.56 26.19 -14.71
CA LEU A 442 13.11 26.05 -14.80
C LEU A 442 12.61 25.01 -13.80
N ILE A 443 11.51 25.33 -13.12
CA ILE A 443 10.74 24.39 -12.30
C ILE A 443 9.37 24.21 -12.94
N VAL A 444 9.03 22.97 -13.31
CA VAL A 444 7.69 22.60 -13.78
C VAL A 444 6.98 21.87 -12.66
N TRP A 445 5.73 22.23 -12.41
CA TRP A 445 4.89 21.58 -11.41
C TRP A 445 3.51 21.28 -11.98
N ASP A 446 3.31 20.04 -12.42
CA ASP A 446 2.05 19.57 -13.00
C ASP A 446 1.04 19.10 -11.95
N GLU A 447 -0.25 19.10 -12.32
CA GLU A 447 -1.39 18.84 -11.44
C GLU A 447 -1.39 19.73 -10.17
N ALA A 448 -0.97 20.98 -10.31
CA ALA A 448 -0.87 21.95 -9.22
C ALA A 448 -2.20 22.17 -8.46
N PRO A 449 -3.40 22.23 -9.10
CA PRO A 449 -4.67 22.44 -8.39
C PRO A 449 -5.00 21.37 -7.33
N MET A 450 -4.39 20.20 -7.39
CA MET A 450 -4.65 19.10 -6.44
C MET A 450 -4.06 19.35 -5.04
N MET A 451 -3.18 20.34 -4.88
CA MET A 451 -2.38 20.52 -3.67
C MET A 451 -2.68 21.84 -2.96
N SER A 452 -2.60 21.83 -1.62
CA SER A 452 -2.86 23.02 -0.79
C SER A 452 -1.92 24.17 -1.15
N ARG A 453 -2.43 25.41 -1.09
CA ARG A 453 -1.66 26.65 -1.21
C ARG A 453 -0.41 26.65 -0.31
N HIS A 454 -0.51 26.10 0.90
CA HIS A 454 0.56 26.11 1.88
C HIS A 454 1.79 25.33 1.42
N CYS A 455 1.63 24.32 0.57
CA CYS A 455 2.77 23.61 0.00
C CYS A 455 3.57 24.49 -0.98
N PHE A 456 2.91 25.34 -1.76
CA PHE A 456 3.56 26.28 -2.68
C PHE A 456 4.24 27.43 -1.92
N GLU A 457 3.56 27.96 -0.91
CA GLU A 457 4.07 29.02 -0.03
C GLU A 457 5.27 28.53 0.79
N THR A 458 5.24 27.28 1.27
CA THR A 458 6.36 26.63 1.96
C THR A 458 7.60 26.58 1.06
N LEU A 459 7.42 26.21 -0.21
CA LEU A 459 8.52 26.18 -1.18
C LEU A 459 9.06 27.60 -1.44
N ASP A 460 8.17 28.57 -1.66
CA ASP A 460 8.54 29.98 -1.86
C ASP A 460 9.38 30.51 -0.69
N ARG A 461 8.88 30.39 0.56
CA ARG A 461 9.59 30.81 1.77
C ARG A 461 11.00 30.22 1.84
N SER A 462 11.11 28.92 1.57
CA SER A 462 12.39 28.21 1.66
C SER A 462 13.34 28.64 0.54
N MET A 463 12.83 28.84 -0.69
CA MET A 463 13.63 29.29 -1.83
C MET A 463 14.13 30.73 -1.66
N ARG A 464 13.31 31.63 -1.10
CA ARG A 464 13.76 33.01 -0.78
C ARG A 464 14.92 33.00 0.23
N ASP A 465 14.85 32.16 1.26
CA ASP A 465 15.92 32.05 2.25
C ASP A 465 17.22 31.46 1.67
N ILE A 466 17.13 30.42 0.82
CA ILE A 466 18.34 29.80 0.26
C ILE A 466 18.98 30.62 -0.87
N ILE A 467 18.18 31.26 -1.73
CA ILE A 467 18.69 32.00 -2.91
C ILE A 467 19.14 33.41 -2.51
N ARG A 468 18.43 34.09 -1.59
CA ARG A 468 18.72 35.45 -1.11
C ARG A 468 18.91 36.45 -2.26
N SER A 469 17.96 36.49 -3.20
CA SER A 469 17.97 37.50 -4.26
C SER A 469 17.86 38.91 -3.66
N SER A 470 18.51 39.88 -4.29
CA SER A 470 18.42 41.30 -3.89
C SER A 470 17.02 41.89 -4.07
N GLU A 471 16.21 41.26 -4.92
CA GLU A 471 14.82 41.60 -5.17
C GLU A 471 13.92 40.58 -4.47
N ASP A 472 12.86 41.06 -3.79
CA ASP A 472 11.86 40.21 -3.12
C ASP A 472 10.90 39.60 -4.15
N LYS A 473 11.43 38.65 -4.94
CA LYS A 473 10.70 37.94 -5.99
C LYS A 473 10.21 36.57 -5.50
N PRO A 474 9.00 36.14 -5.91
CA PRO A 474 8.55 34.77 -5.68
C PRO A 474 9.59 33.73 -6.12
N PHE A 475 9.72 32.67 -5.33
CA PHE A 475 10.65 31.57 -5.50
C PHE A 475 12.11 32.01 -5.69
N GLY A 476 12.52 33.12 -5.06
CA GLY A 476 13.86 33.68 -5.19
C GLY A 476 14.23 34.08 -6.62
N GLY A 477 13.24 34.48 -7.42
CA GLY A 477 13.43 34.92 -8.80
C GLY A 477 13.55 33.78 -9.83
N LYS A 478 13.27 32.53 -9.45
CA LYS A 478 13.24 31.41 -10.42
C LYS A 478 12.02 31.47 -11.33
N VAL A 479 12.15 30.84 -12.50
CA VAL A 479 11.02 30.60 -13.40
C VAL A 479 10.29 29.34 -12.93
N VAL A 480 9.02 29.50 -12.55
CA VAL A 480 8.15 28.41 -12.07
C VAL A 480 6.91 28.33 -12.96
N VAL A 481 6.64 27.15 -13.50
CA VAL A 481 5.48 26.87 -14.35
C VAL A 481 4.58 25.85 -13.65
N PHE A 482 3.46 26.34 -13.13
CA PHE A 482 2.38 25.50 -12.65
C PHE A 482 1.54 24.98 -13.81
N GLY A 483 1.06 23.75 -13.69
CA GLY A 483 0.24 23.07 -14.68
C GLY A 483 -1.02 22.50 -14.07
N GLY A 484 -2.14 22.61 -14.78
CA GLY A 484 -3.34 21.89 -14.35
C GLY A 484 -4.64 22.40 -14.95
N ASP A 485 -5.72 21.96 -14.34
CA ASP A 485 -7.09 22.33 -14.67
C ASP A 485 -7.92 22.38 -13.38
N PHE A 486 -8.47 23.55 -13.05
CA PHE A 486 -9.26 23.76 -11.83
C PHE A 486 -10.65 23.09 -11.87
N ARG A 487 -11.07 22.54 -13.02
CA ARG A 487 -12.24 21.64 -13.08
C ARG A 487 -11.98 20.28 -12.44
N GLN A 488 -10.70 19.93 -12.26
CA GLN A 488 -10.31 18.67 -11.64
C GLN A 488 -10.40 18.76 -10.11
N ILE A 489 -9.94 17.71 -9.44
CA ILE A 489 -10.03 17.62 -7.99
C ILE A 489 -9.11 18.67 -7.35
N LEU A 490 -9.67 19.41 -6.41
CA LEU A 490 -9.01 20.42 -5.58
C LEU A 490 -8.36 19.78 -4.33
N PRO A 491 -7.65 20.54 -3.49
CA PRO A 491 -6.98 19.99 -2.31
C PRO A 491 -7.97 19.31 -1.37
N VAL A 492 -7.65 18.08 -0.95
CA VAL A 492 -8.49 17.28 -0.05
C VAL A 492 -8.24 17.73 1.39
N ILE A 493 -9.26 18.33 2.01
CA ILE A 493 -9.22 18.78 3.42
C ILE A 493 -10.02 17.79 4.27
N PRO A 494 -9.39 17.04 5.19
CA PRO A 494 -10.11 16.09 6.04
C PRO A 494 -11.22 16.75 6.85
N GLY A 495 -12.45 16.27 6.68
CA GLY A 495 -13.64 16.86 7.34
C GLY A 495 -14.05 18.23 6.80
N GLY A 496 -13.36 18.75 5.79
CA GLY A 496 -13.53 20.11 5.31
C GLY A 496 -14.68 20.28 4.33
N GLY A 497 -15.33 21.45 4.40
CA GLY A 497 -16.38 21.85 3.47
C GLY A 497 -15.85 22.51 2.19
N ARG A 498 -16.77 22.89 1.29
CA ARG A 498 -16.41 23.55 0.01
C ARG A 498 -15.61 24.83 0.19
N ALA A 499 -16.01 25.67 1.15
CA ALA A 499 -15.34 26.94 1.41
C ALA A 499 -13.88 26.74 1.82
N GLU A 500 -13.61 25.76 2.70
CA GLU A 500 -12.26 25.43 3.15
C GLU A 500 -11.42 24.86 2.00
N THR A 501 -11.98 24.00 1.14
CA THR A 501 -11.29 23.52 -0.06
C THR A 501 -10.89 24.67 -1.00
N VAL A 502 -11.77 25.66 -1.20
CA VAL A 502 -11.46 26.83 -2.04
C VAL A 502 -10.39 27.72 -1.41
N LEU A 503 -10.47 27.98 -0.10
CA LEU A 503 -9.46 28.77 0.62
C LEU A 503 -8.07 28.09 0.60
N GLN A 504 -8.04 26.77 0.46
CA GLN A 504 -6.82 25.99 0.36
C GLN A 504 -6.30 25.83 -1.08
N ALA A 505 -7.04 26.27 -2.09
CA ALA A 505 -6.60 26.18 -3.49
C ALA A 505 -5.50 27.20 -3.82
N LEU A 506 -4.68 26.89 -4.84
CA LEU A 506 -3.55 27.73 -5.27
C LEU A 506 -3.95 29.17 -5.61
N ASN A 507 -5.13 29.39 -6.18
CA ASN A 507 -5.64 30.72 -6.53
C ASN A 507 -6.03 31.58 -5.32
N SER A 508 -6.05 31.00 -4.11
CA SER A 508 -6.22 31.69 -2.84
C SER A 508 -4.89 32.00 -2.13
N SER A 509 -3.75 31.76 -2.80
CA SER A 509 -2.41 32.11 -2.31
C SER A 509 -1.99 33.50 -2.74
N TYR A 510 -1.15 34.18 -1.94
CA TYR A 510 -0.49 35.43 -2.35
C TYR A 510 0.37 35.25 -3.62
N LEU A 511 0.83 34.03 -3.90
CA LEU A 511 1.60 33.71 -5.11
C LEU A 511 0.79 33.85 -6.39
N TRP A 512 -0.54 33.79 -6.31
CA TRP A 512 -1.42 33.87 -7.48
C TRP A 512 -1.39 35.24 -8.14
N GLU A 513 -1.17 36.31 -7.37
CA GLU A 513 -1.08 37.69 -7.90
C GLU A 513 0.12 37.88 -8.84
N HIS A 514 1.17 37.08 -8.64
CA HIS A 514 2.36 37.08 -9.51
C HIS A 514 2.23 36.14 -10.71
N CYS A 515 1.12 35.42 -10.83
CA CYS A 515 0.96 34.33 -11.77
C CYS A 515 0.39 34.79 -13.12
N LYS A 516 1.18 34.63 -14.20
CA LYS A 516 0.69 34.83 -15.57
C LYS A 516 0.00 33.57 -16.08
N VAL A 517 -1.31 33.64 -16.27
CA VAL A 517 -2.13 32.51 -16.75
C VAL A 517 -2.05 32.39 -18.27
N LEU A 518 -1.53 31.26 -18.74
CA LEU A 518 -1.40 30.89 -20.16
C LEU A 518 -2.38 29.77 -20.47
N LYS A 519 -3.29 29.96 -21.43
CA LYS A 519 -4.38 29.02 -21.72
C LYS A 519 -4.14 28.25 -23.02
N LEU A 520 -4.29 26.92 -22.97
CA LEU A 520 -4.38 26.06 -24.15
C LEU A 520 -5.84 25.64 -24.35
N THR A 521 -6.38 25.90 -25.54
CA THR A 521 -7.81 25.68 -25.82
C THR A 521 -8.07 24.65 -26.91
N LYS A 522 -7.10 24.41 -27.81
CA LYS A 522 -7.22 23.44 -28.90
C LYS A 522 -7.03 22.00 -28.40
N ASN A 523 -8.03 21.14 -28.63
CA ASN A 523 -7.93 19.70 -28.37
C ASN A 523 -7.17 19.01 -29.50
N MET A 524 -5.94 18.59 -29.21
CA MET A 524 -5.05 17.97 -30.19
C MET A 524 -5.55 16.62 -30.69
N ARG A 525 -6.44 15.94 -29.95
CA ARG A 525 -7.02 14.64 -30.36
C ARG A 525 -7.91 14.78 -31.60
N LEU A 526 -8.50 15.95 -31.82
CA LEU A 526 -9.35 16.24 -32.98
C LEU A 526 -8.52 16.49 -34.26
N LEU A 527 -7.21 16.72 -34.14
CA LEU A 527 -6.31 17.04 -35.24
C LEU A 527 -5.58 15.79 -35.80
N ALA A 528 -5.93 14.59 -35.32
CA ALA A 528 -5.20 13.34 -35.61
C ALA A 528 -5.59 12.66 -36.94
N GLY A 529 -6.10 13.40 -37.94
CA GLY A 529 -6.47 12.83 -39.24
C GLY A 529 -7.61 11.81 -39.19
N LEU A 530 -8.62 12.07 -38.36
CA LEU A 530 -9.80 11.23 -38.21
C LEU A 530 -10.75 11.38 -39.42
N THR A 531 -11.58 10.37 -39.68
CA THR A 531 -12.73 10.52 -40.58
C THR A 531 -13.71 11.56 -40.02
N ASP A 532 -14.47 12.23 -40.89
CA ASP A 532 -15.40 13.29 -40.48
C ASP A 532 -16.39 12.83 -39.39
N ASP A 533 -16.88 11.60 -39.48
CA ASP A 533 -17.82 11.04 -38.49
C ASP A 533 -17.14 10.75 -37.15
N ALA A 534 -15.92 10.20 -37.15
CA ALA A 534 -15.16 9.96 -35.93
C ALA A 534 -14.72 11.28 -35.26
N ALA A 535 -14.42 12.30 -36.06
CA ALA A 535 -14.11 13.64 -35.56
C ALA A 535 -15.33 14.30 -34.89
N LYS A 536 -16.53 14.18 -35.50
CA LYS A 536 -17.79 14.66 -34.91
C LYS A 536 -18.15 13.95 -33.61
N ASP A 537 -18.05 12.61 -33.57
CA ASP A 537 -18.30 11.85 -32.34
C ASP A 537 -17.33 12.28 -31.22
N LEU A 538 -16.04 12.35 -31.51
CA LEU A 538 -15.02 12.78 -30.56
C LEU A 538 -15.24 14.23 -30.09
N GLN A 539 -15.67 15.12 -30.97
CA GLN A 539 -15.97 16.52 -30.64
C GLN A 539 -17.19 16.60 -29.71
N SER A 540 -18.26 15.87 -30.02
CA SER A 540 -19.48 15.84 -29.20
C SER A 540 -19.20 15.25 -27.81
N PHE A 541 -18.41 14.18 -27.74
CA PHE A 541 -18.00 13.56 -26.49
C PHE A 541 -17.09 14.46 -25.66
N SER A 542 -16.11 15.10 -26.30
CA SER A 542 -15.22 16.07 -25.61
C SER A 542 -16.02 17.26 -25.08
N LYS A 543 -16.99 17.76 -25.84
CA LYS A 543 -17.88 18.83 -25.40
C LYS A 543 -18.72 18.41 -24.19
N TRP A 544 -19.33 17.22 -24.23
CA TRP A 544 -20.10 16.69 -23.10
C TRP A 544 -19.25 16.59 -21.81
N ILE A 545 -18.01 16.11 -21.91
CA ILE A 545 -17.09 16.07 -20.76
C ILE A 545 -16.78 17.48 -20.23
N LEU A 546 -16.57 18.46 -21.13
CA LEU A 546 -16.34 19.84 -20.71
C LEU A 546 -17.59 20.45 -20.05
N ASP A 547 -18.78 20.20 -20.60
CA ASP A 547 -20.04 20.67 -20.01
C ASP A 547 -20.27 20.08 -18.62
N VAL A 548 -19.88 18.82 -18.36
CA VAL A 548 -19.83 18.24 -17.00
C VAL A 548 -18.87 19.04 -16.10
N GLY A 549 -17.66 19.32 -16.58
CA GLY A 549 -16.61 19.99 -15.80
C GLY A 549 -16.89 21.47 -15.51
N ASP A 550 -17.54 22.17 -16.44
CA ASP A 550 -17.95 23.55 -16.31
C ASP A 550 -19.28 23.70 -15.54
N GLY A 551 -19.97 22.59 -15.26
CA GLY A 551 -21.25 22.59 -14.53
C GLY A 551 -22.42 23.10 -15.37
N ASN A 552 -22.32 23.03 -16.70
CA ASN A 552 -23.32 23.51 -17.66
C ASN A 552 -24.43 22.49 -17.94
N ILE A 553 -24.35 21.28 -17.37
CA ILE A 553 -25.36 20.24 -17.52
C ILE A 553 -26.49 20.45 -16.50
N ASN A 554 -27.73 20.27 -16.95
CA ASN A 554 -28.94 20.24 -16.12
C ASN A 554 -29.08 21.46 -15.19
N LEU A 555 -28.93 22.66 -15.77
CA LEU A 555 -29.12 23.94 -15.08
C LEU A 555 -30.58 24.15 -14.62
N PRO A 556 -30.82 24.83 -13.48
CA PRO A 556 -29.84 25.50 -12.63
C PRO A 556 -29.08 24.55 -11.70
N ASN A 557 -27.76 24.75 -11.57
CA ASN A 557 -26.87 23.96 -10.70
C ASN A 557 -26.51 24.79 -9.45
N ASP A 558 -27.10 24.46 -8.31
CA ASP A 558 -26.84 25.10 -7.00
C ASP A 558 -25.70 24.41 -6.23
N GLY A 559 -24.97 23.52 -6.90
CA GLY A 559 -23.89 22.75 -6.33
C GLY A 559 -24.16 21.26 -6.26
N GLN A 560 -25.41 20.80 -6.32
CA GLN A 560 -25.75 19.40 -6.50
C GLN A 560 -26.63 19.28 -7.74
N VAL A 561 -26.24 18.42 -8.68
CA VAL A 561 -26.98 18.27 -9.93
C VAL A 561 -27.01 16.80 -10.32
N ASP A 562 -28.19 16.35 -10.72
CA ASP A 562 -28.37 15.04 -11.33
C ASP A 562 -27.86 15.10 -12.76
N ILE A 563 -26.96 14.18 -13.13
CA ILE A 563 -26.34 14.12 -14.46
C ILE A 563 -26.85 12.88 -15.19
N ASP A 564 -27.50 13.10 -16.33
CA ASP A 564 -27.95 12.01 -17.19
C ASP A 564 -26.76 11.36 -17.90
N ILE A 565 -26.52 10.09 -17.59
CA ILE A 565 -25.49 9.29 -18.26
C ILE A 565 -26.06 8.67 -19.53
N PRO A 566 -25.42 8.87 -20.70
CA PRO A 566 -25.86 8.26 -21.95
C PRO A 566 -25.99 6.73 -21.86
N SER A 567 -27.08 6.19 -22.39
CA SER A 567 -27.44 4.78 -22.24
C SER A 567 -26.44 3.79 -22.83
N ASP A 568 -25.68 4.21 -23.84
CA ASP A 568 -24.62 3.44 -24.50
C ASP A 568 -23.34 3.33 -23.67
N LEU A 569 -23.13 4.24 -22.71
CA LEU A 569 -22.02 4.19 -21.76
C LEU A 569 -22.33 3.30 -20.55
N LEU A 570 -23.60 3.00 -20.27
CA LEU A 570 -24.01 2.26 -19.08
C LEU A 570 -23.82 0.74 -19.21
N ILE A 571 -23.17 0.15 -18.20
CA ILE A 571 -23.16 -1.28 -17.90
C ILE A 571 -24.32 -1.51 -16.95
N LYS A 572 -25.27 -2.38 -17.31
CA LYS A 572 -26.48 -2.47 -16.50
C LYS A 572 -26.84 -3.87 -15.99
N ASN A 573 -25.91 -4.83 -16.05
CA ASN A 573 -26.02 -6.14 -15.39
C ASN A 573 -24.72 -6.62 -14.76
N ILE A 574 -24.66 -6.69 -13.43
CA ILE A 574 -23.74 -7.56 -12.70
C ILE A 574 -24.42 -8.05 -11.41
N GLY A 575 -24.47 -9.37 -11.20
CA GLY A 575 -24.96 -9.99 -9.95
C GLY A 575 -23.87 -10.22 -8.88
N GLU A 576 -22.59 -10.08 -9.25
CA GLU A 576 -21.41 -10.25 -8.37
C GLU A 576 -20.56 -8.96 -8.25
N ASP A 577 -19.56 -8.97 -7.37
CA ASP A 577 -18.55 -7.91 -7.23
C ASP A 577 -17.68 -7.82 -8.51
N PRO A 578 -17.66 -6.66 -9.23
CA PRO A 578 -16.95 -6.52 -10.50
C PRO A 578 -15.44 -6.81 -10.39
N ILE A 579 -14.81 -6.52 -9.25
CA ILE A 579 -13.38 -6.80 -9.06
C ILE A 579 -13.13 -8.31 -8.98
N GLN A 580 -14.01 -9.05 -8.32
CA GLN A 580 -13.90 -10.51 -8.22
C GLN A 580 -14.14 -11.18 -9.57
N THR A 581 -15.09 -10.69 -10.36
CA THR A 581 -15.34 -11.19 -11.71
C THR A 581 -14.10 -11.03 -12.58
N ILE A 582 -13.46 -9.85 -12.59
CA ILE A 582 -12.24 -9.61 -13.38
C ILE A 582 -11.11 -10.56 -12.93
N ALA A 583 -10.94 -10.78 -11.63
CA ALA A 583 -9.90 -11.68 -11.11
C ALA A 583 -10.14 -13.16 -11.48
N LYS A 584 -11.42 -13.59 -11.58
CA LYS A 584 -11.79 -14.95 -12.00
C LYS A 584 -11.47 -15.20 -13.48
N GLU A 585 -11.69 -14.21 -14.35
CA GLU A 585 -11.47 -14.31 -15.80
C GLU A 585 -9.98 -14.36 -16.20
N LEU A 586 -9.04 -13.97 -15.32
CA LEU A 586 -7.61 -14.12 -15.61
C LEU A 586 -7.21 -15.60 -15.69
N PRO A 587 -6.48 -16.02 -16.75
CA PRO A 587 -5.98 -17.38 -16.87
C PRO A 587 -4.94 -17.70 -15.79
N GLY A 588 -4.74 -19.00 -15.51
CA GLY A 588 -3.75 -19.49 -14.55
C GLY A 588 -4.28 -19.68 -13.12
N GLU A 589 -3.48 -20.38 -12.31
CA GLU A 589 -3.79 -20.67 -10.92
C GLU A 589 -3.34 -19.56 -9.97
N TYR A 590 -4.02 -19.45 -8.82
CA TYR A 590 -3.62 -18.51 -7.78
C TYR A 590 -2.36 -18.99 -7.05
N LYS A 591 -1.34 -18.15 -6.99
CA LYS A 591 -0.28 -18.28 -5.98
C LYS A 591 -0.63 -17.48 -4.74
N VAL A 592 -0.44 -18.08 -3.58
CA VAL A 592 -0.79 -17.51 -2.28
C VAL A 592 0.48 -17.17 -1.53
N TYR A 593 0.64 -15.91 -1.14
CA TYR A 593 1.73 -15.44 -0.31
C TYR A 593 1.20 -15.02 1.05
N LEU A 594 1.71 -15.64 2.10
CA LEU A 594 1.37 -15.34 3.49
C LEU A 594 2.38 -14.37 4.09
N SER A 595 1.94 -13.49 4.98
CA SER A 595 2.83 -12.58 5.67
C SER A 595 3.28 -13.11 7.04
N SER A 596 4.45 -12.66 7.49
CA SER A 596 4.90 -12.81 8.87
C SER A 596 4.65 -11.51 9.63
N ASP A 597 3.86 -11.57 10.70
CA ASP A 597 3.37 -10.39 11.43
C ASP A 597 3.88 -10.41 12.87
N ASN A 598 4.61 -9.36 13.27
CA ASN A 598 5.22 -9.24 14.58
C ASN A 598 4.92 -7.88 15.21
N ILE A 599 4.84 -7.83 16.54
CA ILE A 599 4.83 -6.58 17.30
C ILE A 599 6.28 -6.13 17.51
N ILE A 600 6.53 -4.83 17.44
CA ILE A 600 7.84 -4.27 17.74
C ILE A 600 8.07 -4.37 19.26
N PRO A 601 9.10 -5.11 19.73
CA PRO A 601 9.25 -5.43 21.15
C PRO A 601 9.39 -4.22 22.10
N SER A 602 9.84 -3.07 21.60
CA SER A 602 10.01 -1.83 22.38
C SER A 602 8.71 -1.25 22.95
N ASP A 603 7.56 -1.68 22.42
CA ASP A 603 6.26 -1.07 22.73
C ASP A 603 5.40 -1.96 23.64
N VAL A 604 5.93 -3.11 24.07
CA VAL A 604 5.24 -4.02 24.99
C VAL A 604 5.88 -3.85 26.35
N ASP A 605 5.17 -3.24 27.29
CA ASP A 605 5.58 -3.28 28.70
C ASP A 605 5.69 -4.76 29.11
N VAL A 606 6.93 -5.18 29.37
CA VAL A 606 7.29 -6.55 29.75
C VAL A 606 6.55 -6.97 31.02
N GLU A 607 6.12 -6.01 31.83
CA GLU A 607 5.38 -6.22 33.07
C GLU A 607 3.91 -6.66 32.84
N GLU A 608 3.30 -6.41 31.68
CA GLU A 608 1.84 -6.54 31.53
C GLU A 608 1.33 -7.75 30.74
N ASN A 609 2.19 -8.60 30.16
CA ASN A 609 1.79 -9.82 29.43
C ASN A 609 0.62 -9.60 28.43
N VAL A 610 0.47 -8.41 27.85
CA VAL A 610 -0.56 -8.13 26.84
C VAL A 610 -0.08 -8.67 25.49
N THR A 611 -0.14 -9.98 25.32
CA THR A 611 0.22 -10.62 24.05
C THR A 611 -0.97 -10.64 23.11
N TYR A 612 -0.87 -9.91 22.00
CA TYR A 612 -1.87 -9.96 20.94
C TYR A 612 -1.72 -11.26 20.14
N PRO A 613 -2.80 -12.01 19.89
CA PRO A 613 -2.71 -13.23 19.09
C PRO A 613 -2.28 -12.92 17.64
N THR A 614 -1.46 -13.78 17.04
CA THR A 614 -1.04 -13.67 15.63
C THR A 614 -2.23 -13.57 14.68
N GLU A 615 -3.33 -14.25 15.00
CA GLU A 615 -4.57 -14.24 14.21
C GLU A 615 -5.20 -12.85 14.17
N PHE A 616 -5.09 -12.08 15.27
CA PHE A 616 -5.52 -10.69 15.30
C PHE A 616 -4.63 -9.84 14.39
N LEU A 617 -3.31 -9.98 14.49
CA LEU A 617 -2.36 -9.26 13.63
C LEU A 617 -2.61 -9.54 12.14
N ASN A 618 -2.79 -10.81 11.78
CA ASN A 618 -3.11 -11.27 10.43
C ASN A 618 -4.42 -10.66 9.89
N SER A 619 -5.38 -10.37 10.78
CA SER A 619 -6.67 -9.76 10.42
C SER A 619 -6.61 -8.24 10.16
N VAL A 620 -5.53 -7.56 10.58
CA VAL A 620 -5.39 -6.10 10.46
C VAL A 620 -5.38 -5.67 8.99
N ARG A 621 -6.31 -4.76 8.65
CA ARG A 621 -6.48 -4.13 7.34
C ARG A 621 -6.39 -2.61 7.48
N VAL A 622 -5.27 -2.04 7.04
CA VAL A 622 -5.00 -0.59 7.09
C VAL A 622 -4.57 -0.11 5.71
N ALA A 623 -4.96 1.12 5.35
CA ALA A 623 -4.55 1.74 4.10
C ALA A 623 -3.03 1.76 3.95
N GLY A 624 -2.53 1.40 2.77
CA GLY A 624 -1.10 1.34 2.49
C GLY A 624 -0.37 0.13 3.11
N MET A 625 -1.07 -0.83 3.71
CA MET A 625 -0.49 -2.08 4.21
C MET A 625 -0.90 -3.25 3.31
N PRO A 626 0.04 -4.14 2.90
CA PRO A 626 -0.31 -5.31 2.11
C PRO A 626 -1.18 -6.28 2.93
N ARG A 627 -2.03 -7.04 2.24
CA ARG A 627 -2.86 -8.06 2.88
C ARG A 627 -1.98 -9.20 3.41
N HIS A 628 -2.35 -9.74 4.57
CA HIS A 628 -1.69 -10.91 5.12
C HIS A 628 -1.73 -12.10 4.14
N ASN A 629 -2.92 -12.43 3.63
CA ASN A 629 -3.12 -13.40 2.56
C ASN A 629 -3.20 -12.67 1.22
N LEU A 630 -2.09 -12.68 0.46
CA LEU A 630 -1.96 -12.06 -0.85
C LEU A 630 -2.10 -13.13 -1.94
N LYS A 631 -3.21 -13.11 -2.67
CA LYS A 631 -3.50 -14.03 -3.77
C LYS A 631 -3.26 -13.34 -5.10
N LEU A 632 -2.35 -13.88 -5.91
CA LEU A 632 -1.96 -13.31 -7.20
C LEU A 632 -2.01 -14.37 -8.32
N LYS A 633 -2.13 -13.91 -9.57
CA LYS A 633 -2.00 -14.70 -10.80
C LYS A 633 -1.01 -14.02 -11.72
N VAL A 634 -0.33 -14.78 -12.58
CA VAL A 634 0.40 -14.22 -13.72
C VAL A 634 -0.58 -13.44 -14.61
N GLY A 635 -0.16 -12.27 -15.09
CA GLY A 635 -1.01 -11.34 -15.82
C GLY A 635 -1.86 -10.41 -14.94
N ALA A 636 -1.89 -10.60 -13.61
CA ALA A 636 -2.65 -9.71 -12.74
C ALA A 636 -1.98 -8.32 -12.64
N PRO A 637 -2.75 -7.22 -12.76
CA PRO A 637 -2.26 -5.89 -12.45
C PRO A 637 -2.08 -5.74 -10.94
N ILE A 638 -0.91 -5.27 -10.53
CA ILE A 638 -0.56 -4.94 -9.15
C ILE A 638 -0.06 -3.51 -9.04
N MET A 639 -0.12 -2.95 -7.83
CA MET A 639 0.38 -1.61 -7.51
C MET A 639 1.36 -1.70 -6.36
N CYS A 640 2.52 -1.07 -6.51
CA CYS A 640 3.51 -0.95 -5.45
C CYS A 640 2.99 0.01 -4.35
N LEU A 641 3.17 -0.37 -3.09
CA LEU A 641 2.69 0.35 -1.91
C LEU A 641 3.79 1.18 -1.24
N ARG A 642 5.05 1.05 -1.67
CA ARG A 642 6.22 1.67 -1.04
C ARG A 642 7.20 2.17 -2.09
N ASN A 643 8.06 3.10 -1.69
CA ASN A 643 9.17 3.53 -2.54
C ASN A 643 10.30 2.53 -2.40
N LEU A 644 10.51 1.71 -3.44
CA LEU A 644 11.55 0.70 -3.49
C LEU A 644 12.77 1.21 -4.26
N ASP A 645 12.52 1.88 -5.38
CA ASP A 645 13.56 2.47 -6.22
C ASP A 645 12.96 3.68 -6.98
N LEU A 646 13.31 4.89 -6.56
CA LEU A 646 12.75 6.10 -7.17
C LEU A 646 13.30 6.36 -8.56
N VAL A 647 14.51 5.87 -8.86
CA VAL A 647 15.20 6.12 -10.11
C VAL A 647 14.73 5.15 -11.19
N ASP A 648 14.57 3.88 -10.83
CA ASP A 648 13.99 2.86 -11.73
C ASP A 648 12.45 2.90 -11.78
N GLY A 649 11.81 3.95 -11.24
CA GLY A 649 10.37 4.16 -11.33
C GLY A 649 9.50 3.23 -10.47
N LEU A 650 10.08 2.46 -9.53
CA LEU A 650 9.39 1.56 -8.61
C LEU A 650 9.05 2.28 -7.30
N CYS A 651 8.02 3.11 -7.36
CA CYS A 651 7.55 3.94 -6.27
C CYS A 651 6.12 3.60 -5.84
N ASN A 652 5.67 4.16 -4.71
CA ASN A 652 4.30 3.99 -4.26
C ASN A 652 3.32 4.51 -5.33
N GLY A 653 2.45 3.63 -5.82
CA GLY A 653 1.51 3.91 -6.90
C GLY A 653 1.94 3.38 -8.27
N THR A 654 3.21 2.98 -8.47
CA THR A 654 3.66 2.33 -9.71
C THR A 654 2.85 1.07 -9.96
N ARG A 655 2.30 0.94 -11.16
CA ARG A 655 1.55 -0.26 -11.55
C ARG A 655 2.39 -1.16 -12.40
N LEU A 656 2.21 -2.46 -12.17
CA LEU A 656 2.91 -3.51 -12.87
C LEU A 656 1.93 -4.59 -13.30
N ILE A 657 2.25 -5.29 -14.38
CA ILE A 657 1.64 -6.58 -14.70
C ILE A 657 2.58 -7.66 -14.19
N VAL A 658 2.05 -8.58 -13.39
CA VAL A 658 2.81 -9.74 -12.91
C VAL A 658 3.23 -10.58 -14.12
N THR A 659 4.53 -10.76 -14.33
CA THR A 659 5.09 -11.61 -15.39
C THR A 659 5.46 -12.98 -14.82
N GLN A 660 6.00 -13.02 -13.60
CA GLN A 660 6.38 -14.27 -12.93
C GLN A 660 6.13 -14.19 -11.42
N LEU A 661 5.75 -15.32 -10.83
CA LEU A 661 5.48 -15.46 -9.39
C LEU A 661 6.43 -16.51 -8.79
N LEU A 662 7.63 -16.10 -8.37
CA LEU A 662 8.61 -16.95 -7.70
C LEU A 662 8.30 -17.05 -6.19
N PRO A 663 8.86 -18.02 -5.45
CA PRO A 663 8.61 -18.17 -4.01
C PRO A 663 8.97 -16.91 -3.20
N HIS A 664 10.13 -16.29 -3.46
CA HIS A 664 10.63 -15.18 -2.64
C HIS A 664 10.66 -13.82 -3.36
N VAL A 665 10.39 -13.81 -4.67
CA VAL A 665 10.39 -12.61 -5.52
C VAL A 665 9.16 -12.59 -6.43
N ILE A 666 8.60 -11.40 -6.66
CA ILE A 666 7.62 -11.18 -7.73
C ILE A 666 8.33 -10.43 -8.86
N GLU A 667 8.23 -10.98 -10.07
CA GLU A 667 8.61 -10.25 -11.28
C GLU A 667 7.38 -9.55 -11.85
N GLY A 668 7.52 -8.27 -12.14
CA GLY A 668 6.48 -7.49 -12.78
C GLY A 668 7.05 -6.56 -13.84
N ARG A 669 6.28 -6.37 -14.91
CA ARG A 669 6.56 -5.38 -15.95
C ARG A 669 5.88 -4.07 -15.61
N ILE A 670 6.64 -2.98 -15.55
CA ILE A 670 6.10 -1.64 -15.30
C ILE A 670 5.20 -1.23 -16.48
N ILE A 671 3.97 -0.79 -16.17
CA ILE A 671 3.01 -0.29 -17.17
C ILE A 671 2.70 1.20 -17.02
N THR A 672 3.36 1.88 -16.07
CA THR A 672 3.19 3.31 -15.80
C THR A 672 4.51 4.05 -15.93
N GLY A 673 4.50 5.16 -16.69
CA GLY A 673 5.65 6.06 -16.86
C GLY A 673 6.17 6.07 -18.30
N ASN A 674 6.69 7.21 -18.78
CA ASN A 674 7.08 7.34 -20.19
C ASN A 674 8.44 6.70 -20.51
N SER A 675 9.39 6.68 -19.56
CA SER A 675 10.75 6.19 -19.77
C SER A 675 11.03 4.79 -19.21
N THR A 676 10.20 4.31 -18.28
CA THR A 676 10.38 3.01 -17.60
C THR A 676 9.24 2.02 -17.89
N ALA A 677 8.22 2.41 -18.65
CA ALA A 677 7.18 1.47 -19.06
C ALA A 677 7.78 0.43 -20.01
N GLY A 678 7.46 -0.84 -19.74
CA GLY A 678 8.05 -1.98 -20.42
C GLY A 678 9.20 -2.63 -19.65
N ASP A 679 9.82 -1.93 -18.70
CA ASP A 679 10.91 -2.49 -17.91
C ASP A 679 10.42 -3.59 -16.97
N GLU A 680 11.18 -4.67 -16.89
CA GLU A 680 10.98 -5.77 -15.96
C GLU A 680 11.68 -5.45 -14.64
N VAL A 681 10.97 -5.67 -13.53
CA VAL A 681 11.50 -5.40 -12.19
C VAL A 681 11.13 -6.49 -11.22
N LEU A 682 12.08 -6.76 -10.34
CA LEU A 682 11.95 -7.71 -9.24
C LEU A 682 11.56 -6.99 -7.95
N ILE A 683 10.53 -7.49 -7.30
CA ILE A 683 9.95 -6.97 -6.04
C ILE A 683 10.17 -8.02 -4.94
N PRO A 684 11.02 -7.74 -3.94
CA PRO A 684 11.17 -8.61 -2.78
C PRO A 684 10.09 -8.31 -1.72
N ARG A 685 9.94 -9.22 -0.76
CA ARG A 685 9.19 -8.95 0.49
C ARG A 685 9.91 -7.88 1.31
N MET A 686 9.14 -7.15 2.11
CA MET A 686 9.68 -6.17 3.04
C MET A 686 8.84 -6.04 4.30
N TYR A 687 9.42 -5.51 5.39
CA TYR A 687 8.65 -5.10 6.56
C TYR A 687 7.88 -3.82 6.25
N VAL A 688 6.57 -3.87 6.49
CA VAL A 688 5.64 -2.77 6.35
C VAL A 688 4.96 -2.55 7.69
N SER A 689 5.08 -1.33 8.22
CA SER A 689 4.33 -0.91 9.40
C SER A 689 3.14 -0.02 9.02
N PRO A 690 2.02 -0.08 9.76
CA PRO A 690 0.92 0.87 9.62
C PRO A 690 1.43 2.31 9.85
N PRO A 691 0.96 3.29 9.06
CA PRO A 691 1.33 4.69 9.24
C PRO A 691 0.64 5.37 10.44
N ASP A 692 -0.36 4.73 11.07
CA ASP A 692 -1.30 5.36 12.02
C ASP A 692 -1.16 4.77 13.44
N THR A 693 -1.25 5.62 14.47
CA THR A 693 -1.08 5.31 15.91
C THR A 693 -2.36 4.77 16.57
N LYS A 694 -3.33 4.30 15.79
CA LYS A 694 -4.62 3.79 16.27
C LYS A 694 -4.51 2.53 17.13
N PHE A 695 -3.41 1.79 17.01
CA PHE A 695 -3.15 0.64 17.85
C PHE A 695 -2.25 1.04 19.02
N PRO A 696 -2.49 0.51 20.23
CA PRO A 696 -1.64 0.77 21.41
C PRO A 696 -0.27 0.07 21.32
N PHE A 697 0.11 -0.44 20.15
CA PHE A 697 1.36 -1.13 19.85
C PHE A 697 1.74 -0.84 18.39
N ARG A 698 3.03 -0.86 18.06
CA ARG A 698 3.46 -0.89 16.66
C ARG A 698 3.63 -2.32 16.18
N MET A 699 3.01 -2.65 15.04
CA MET A 699 3.26 -3.90 14.33
C MET A 699 4.11 -3.70 13.08
N ARG A 700 4.81 -4.76 12.69
CA ARG A 700 5.47 -4.92 11.40
C ARG A 700 4.92 -6.16 10.71
N ARG A 701 4.66 -6.05 9.42
CA ARG A 701 4.23 -7.15 8.54
C ARG A 701 5.29 -7.35 7.46
N ARG A 702 5.90 -8.53 7.37
CA ARG A 702 6.76 -8.93 6.26
C ARG A 702 5.92 -9.51 5.13
N GLN A 703 5.81 -8.79 4.02
CA GLN A 703 5.02 -9.19 2.85
C GLN A 703 5.54 -8.44 1.61
N PHE A 704 5.20 -8.92 0.41
CA PHE A 704 5.40 -8.13 -0.81
C PHE A 704 4.64 -6.81 -0.69
N PRO A 705 5.29 -5.66 -0.93
CA PRO A 705 4.68 -4.34 -0.78
C PRO A 705 3.77 -4.02 -1.97
N VAL A 706 2.85 -4.91 -2.30
CA VAL A 706 1.98 -4.82 -3.47
C VAL A 706 0.53 -5.10 -3.09
N THR A 707 -0.38 -4.61 -3.92
CA THR A 707 -1.80 -4.96 -3.86
C THR A 707 -2.34 -5.14 -5.27
N LEU A 708 -3.42 -5.91 -5.43
CA LEU A 708 -4.12 -6.01 -6.71
C LEU A 708 -4.62 -4.63 -7.14
N ALA A 709 -4.43 -4.31 -8.41
CA ALA A 709 -4.66 -2.99 -8.99
C ALA A 709 -5.61 -3.04 -10.19
N PHE A 710 -6.60 -3.95 -10.15
CA PHE A 710 -7.70 -3.97 -11.12
C PHE A 710 -8.50 -2.66 -11.10
N ALA A 711 -8.55 -2.02 -9.93
CA ALA A 711 -9.22 -0.77 -9.70
C ALA A 711 -8.29 0.28 -9.12
N MET A 712 -8.55 1.55 -9.45
CA MET A 712 -7.95 2.70 -8.77
C MET A 712 -9.03 3.72 -8.41
N THR A 713 -8.74 4.58 -7.45
CA THR A 713 -9.66 5.66 -7.11
C THR A 713 -9.64 6.75 -8.19
N ILE A 714 -10.75 7.49 -8.34
CA ILE A 714 -10.82 8.65 -9.23
C ILE A 714 -9.64 9.62 -8.96
N ASN A 715 -9.38 9.94 -7.69
CA ASN A 715 -8.29 10.83 -7.30
C ASN A 715 -6.92 10.36 -7.78
N LYS A 716 -6.64 9.04 -7.76
CA LYS A 716 -5.38 8.48 -8.28
C LYS A 716 -5.31 8.43 -9.80
N SER A 717 -6.46 8.44 -10.48
CA SER A 717 -6.53 8.44 -11.95
C SER A 717 -6.15 9.79 -12.57
N GLN A 718 -6.19 10.87 -11.79
CA GLN A 718 -5.89 12.23 -12.26
C GLN A 718 -4.49 12.31 -12.90
N GLY A 719 -4.36 13.10 -13.95
CA GLY A 719 -3.17 13.17 -14.81
C GLY A 719 -2.99 12.05 -15.84
N GLN A 720 -3.67 10.90 -15.69
CA GLN A 720 -3.49 9.77 -16.61
C GLN A 720 -4.37 9.87 -17.86
N THR A 721 -3.90 9.30 -18.98
CA THR A 721 -4.74 8.99 -20.14
C THR A 721 -4.77 7.47 -20.34
N LEU A 722 -5.97 6.92 -20.42
CA LEU A 722 -6.23 5.48 -20.52
C LEU A 722 -6.96 5.18 -21.83
N GLU A 723 -6.70 4.01 -22.40
CA GLU A 723 -7.37 3.57 -23.63
C GLU A 723 -8.81 3.15 -23.35
N SER A 724 -9.02 2.34 -22.31
CA SER A 724 -10.33 1.87 -21.85
C SER A 724 -10.49 2.00 -20.33
N VAL A 725 -11.65 2.46 -19.89
CA VAL A 725 -12.01 2.76 -18.49
C VAL A 725 -13.41 2.24 -18.17
N GLY A 726 -13.50 1.59 -17.01
CA GLY A 726 -14.74 1.10 -16.41
C GLY A 726 -14.97 1.92 -15.16
N LEU A 727 -15.85 2.90 -15.19
CA LEU A 727 -16.15 3.73 -14.04
C LEU A 727 -17.19 3.04 -13.17
N PHE A 728 -16.81 2.57 -11.99
CA PHE A 728 -17.72 1.95 -11.02
C PHE A 728 -18.09 2.93 -9.91
N LEU A 729 -19.38 3.27 -9.86
CA LEU A 729 -20.00 4.20 -8.92
C LEU A 729 -21.00 3.43 -8.03
N PRO A 730 -20.51 2.75 -6.97
CA PRO A 730 -21.41 2.14 -5.99
C PRO A 730 -22.11 3.17 -5.11
N ARG A 731 -21.63 4.42 -5.12
CA ARG A 731 -22.19 5.59 -4.45
C ARG A 731 -21.99 6.81 -5.36
N PRO A 732 -22.77 7.89 -5.16
CA PRO A 732 -22.52 9.17 -5.82
C PRO A 732 -21.10 9.69 -5.58
N VAL A 733 -20.56 10.42 -6.55
CA VAL A 733 -19.34 11.22 -6.33
C VAL A 733 -19.62 12.31 -5.30
N PHE A 734 -18.63 12.67 -4.49
CA PHE A 734 -18.84 13.53 -3.31
C PHE A 734 -17.94 14.78 -3.30
N SER A 735 -16.94 14.84 -4.18
CA SER A 735 -15.97 15.94 -4.22
C SER A 735 -15.97 16.62 -5.58
N HIS A 736 -15.63 17.92 -5.57
CA HIS A 736 -15.51 18.76 -6.76
C HIS A 736 -14.63 18.10 -7.83
N GLY A 737 -15.07 18.14 -9.07
CA GLY A 737 -14.30 17.64 -10.21
C GLY A 737 -14.11 16.12 -10.29
N GLN A 738 -14.58 15.33 -9.31
CA GLN A 738 -14.37 13.86 -9.34
C GLN A 738 -14.96 13.20 -10.58
N LEU A 739 -16.22 13.50 -10.91
CA LEU A 739 -16.85 12.90 -12.10
C LEU A 739 -16.14 13.38 -13.38
N TYR A 740 -15.84 14.67 -13.49
CA TYR A 740 -15.07 15.22 -14.60
C TYR A 740 -13.73 14.50 -14.79
N VAL A 741 -12.96 14.34 -13.72
CA VAL A 741 -11.68 13.62 -13.74
C VAL A 741 -11.87 12.21 -14.27
N ALA A 742 -12.85 11.47 -13.77
CA ALA A 742 -13.12 10.10 -14.17
C ALA A 742 -13.45 9.97 -15.66
N LEU A 743 -14.37 10.82 -16.16
CA LEU A 743 -14.80 10.83 -17.54
C LEU A 743 -13.69 11.26 -18.50
N SER A 744 -12.84 12.20 -18.09
CA SER A 744 -11.80 12.76 -18.95
C SER A 744 -10.56 11.87 -19.10
N ARG A 745 -10.51 10.69 -18.46
CA ARG A 745 -9.34 9.78 -18.54
C ARG A 745 -9.25 9.05 -19.87
N VAL A 746 -10.38 8.85 -20.56
CA VAL A 746 -10.43 8.15 -21.85
C VAL A 746 -10.15 9.07 -23.04
N LYS A 747 -9.74 8.47 -24.17
CA LYS A 747 -9.57 9.19 -25.44
C LYS A 747 -10.81 9.19 -26.31
N SER A 748 -11.64 8.15 -26.23
CA SER A 748 -12.82 7.96 -27.08
C SER A 748 -14.04 7.62 -26.23
N ARG A 749 -15.22 7.84 -26.81
CA ARG A 749 -16.51 7.46 -26.23
C ARG A 749 -16.59 5.94 -26.01
N SER A 750 -16.12 5.16 -26.98
CA SER A 750 -16.11 3.69 -26.93
C SER A 750 -15.23 3.12 -25.81
N GLY A 751 -14.18 3.85 -25.43
CA GLY A 751 -13.28 3.47 -24.33
C GLY A 751 -13.89 3.66 -22.94
N LEU A 752 -15.06 4.26 -22.80
CA LEU A 752 -15.70 4.50 -21.50
C LEU A 752 -16.92 3.62 -21.31
N LYS A 753 -16.97 2.95 -20.16
CA LYS A 753 -18.17 2.28 -19.66
C LYS A 753 -18.37 2.60 -18.19
N ILE A 754 -19.62 2.73 -17.75
CA ILE A 754 -19.99 3.21 -16.42
C ILE A 754 -20.96 2.20 -15.78
N LEU A 755 -20.64 1.73 -14.58
CA LEU A 755 -21.45 0.84 -13.75
C LEU A 755 -21.89 1.57 -12.48
N ILE A 756 -23.20 1.64 -12.23
CA ILE A 756 -23.78 2.33 -11.07
C ILE A 756 -24.63 1.33 -10.28
N THR A 757 -24.33 1.13 -8.99
CA THR A 757 -25.03 0.12 -8.15
C THR A 757 -25.70 0.68 -6.88
N GLY A 758 -25.48 1.95 -6.53
CA GLY A 758 -26.09 2.57 -5.35
C GLY A 758 -27.51 3.05 -5.59
N ARG A 759 -28.51 2.44 -4.93
CA ARG A 759 -29.85 3.03 -4.75
C ARG A 759 -29.88 3.83 -3.46
N MET A 760 -30.32 5.09 -3.50
CA MET A 760 -30.72 5.85 -2.32
C MET A 760 -32.25 5.81 -2.23
N GLY A 761 -32.78 4.99 -1.31
CA GLY A 761 -34.09 5.14 -0.65
C GLY A 761 -35.40 5.03 -1.46
N GLY A 762 -36.30 4.15 -1.00
CA GLY A 762 -37.76 4.33 -1.03
C GLY A 762 -38.48 3.92 -2.32
N ASP A 763 -39.64 3.28 -2.14
CA ASP A 763 -40.47 2.66 -3.17
C ASP A 763 -41.05 3.65 -4.22
N ASP A 764 -41.38 3.07 -5.37
CA ASP A 764 -42.22 3.58 -6.47
C ASP A 764 -41.81 4.90 -7.14
N TYR A 765 -41.16 4.81 -8.31
CA TYR A 765 -41.61 5.49 -9.54
C TYR A 765 -41.03 4.76 -10.78
N GLU A 766 -41.93 4.55 -11.72
CA GLU A 766 -41.78 3.78 -12.95
C GLU A 766 -40.69 4.29 -13.90
N ASP A 767 -40.09 3.35 -14.64
CA ASP A 767 -39.36 3.53 -15.90
C ASP A 767 -38.09 4.39 -15.92
N ARG A 768 -37.19 4.15 -14.96
CA ARG A 768 -35.76 4.45 -15.13
C ARG A 768 -34.85 3.26 -14.81
N TYR A 769 -34.11 2.84 -15.84
CA TYR A 769 -32.87 2.05 -15.85
C TYR A 769 -32.90 0.49 -15.88
N TYR A 770 -31.79 0.00 -16.46
CA TYR A 770 -31.18 -1.33 -16.51
C TYR A 770 -31.45 -2.24 -17.75
N PHE A 771 -30.39 -2.91 -18.23
CA PHE A 771 -30.13 -3.80 -19.41
C PHE A 771 -28.81 -4.58 -19.27
N ILE A 772 -28.82 -5.72 -19.93
CA ILE A 772 -27.88 -6.82 -19.87
C ILE A 772 -26.74 -6.74 -20.92
N LEU A 773 -25.56 -7.12 -20.43
CA LEU A 773 -24.31 -7.74 -20.97
C LEU A 773 -23.93 -7.79 -22.47
N GLY A 774 -22.62 -7.58 -22.71
CA GLY A 774 -21.80 -8.12 -23.82
C GLY A 774 -20.30 -7.81 -23.66
N LYS A 775 -19.40 -8.78 -23.95
CA LYS A 775 -18.00 -8.97 -23.48
C LYS A 775 -16.87 -8.11 -24.11
N SER A 776 -15.81 -7.78 -23.33
CA SER A 776 -14.36 -8.06 -23.57
C SER A 776 -13.43 -7.36 -22.55
N VAL A 777 -12.25 -7.96 -22.28
CA VAL A 777 -11.35 -7.73 -21.13
C VAL A 777 -10.12 -6.89 -21.52
N LEU A 778 -10.04 -5.65 -21.03
CA LEU A 778 -8.91 -5.04 -20.31
C LEU A 778 -9.33 -3.61 -19.98
N THR A 779 -9.84 -3.41 -18.77
CA THR A 779 -10.43 -2.15 -18.35
C THR A 779 -9.99 -1.87 -16.92
N ILE A 780 -9.31 -0.75 -16.70
CA ILE A 780 -9.01 -0.30 -15.34
C ILE A 780 -10.32 0.20 -14.75
N LEU A 781 -10.74 -0.40 -13.62
CA LEU A 781 -11.90 0.10 -12.90
C LEU A 781 -11.50 1.41 -12.21
N ILE A 782 -12.21 2.51 -12.47
CA ILE A 782 -12.07 3.73 -11.66
C ILE A 782 -13.23 3.74 -10.68
N MET A 783 -12.95 3.92 -9.37
CA MET A 783 -13.99 3.88 -8.34
C MET A 783 -13.94 5.11 -7.42
N VAL A 784 -15.07 5.41 -6.78
CA VAL A 784 -15.13 6.36 -5.67
C VAL A 784 -14.39 5.77 -4.46
N SER A 785 -13.54 6.56 -3.79
CA SER A 785 -12.82 6.12 -2.58
C SER A 785 -13.79 5.93 -1.41
N HIS A 786 -13.56 4.87 -0.62
CA HIS A 786 -14.24 4.66 0.66
C HIS A 786 -13.72 5.57 1.76
#